data_AF-A0A1B4XFA3-F1
#
_entry.id   AF-A0A1B4XFA3-F1
#
_cell.length_a   1.000
_cell.length_b   1.000
_cell.length_c   1.000
_cell.angle_alpha   90.00
_cell.angle_beta   90.00
_cell.angle_gamma   90.00
#
_symmetry.space_group_name_H-M   'P 1'
#
loop_
_entity.id
_entity.type
_entity.pdbx_description
1 polymer ?
#
loop_
_entity_poly.entity_id
_entity_poly.type
_entity_poly.pdbx_seq_one_letter_code
_entity_poly.pdbx_strand_id
1 'polypeptide(L)'
;MDLATATNFIPLNALDVTYLLVVGFIGGLVSGFIGSGGAFVLTPAMMSMGVPGIVAVASNMCHKFPKALVGAIKRAKYGQVDVKLGLVIGVSAEAGVLYGAHIQQMIHESFGDAGSNLYVSLAFVVSLGVIGSYVLWDAIKMRRDTSDEPEKVARLARWVQSIHVPGTMVYFKSLNARVSVLFTIPLGFATGMLAATIAVGGFIGVPAMHYVLGAPSLMASATELVTAFVMGVGGTLKFSWSGLVDIRLAMIILAGSLFGIQLGAIGTTYVKPHMIKMVMGVIMILVLVSRAIAIPVYLSELELIEPLAPHLPGALRNISFVVLIGALAAGAAIVFASLWSGISASRREAALTTSADVAFAPDTVAAPASPQLSPVGRFERFLLASDGSEYSAGAVREALRMASKCGARVRAVSVVAGGDAELYAMGEQLITKELNSARACLDDVHLLASSAGVAYESVATQGNQVYQEIVGQAEKMQADLIIMGRRGRHGLARLMVGPSTVRVIGHARCNVLVVPRLANITGRHFVVASDGSRFGDNAAHTAARLAKLYDTPVTVVSVTRPEHSEERRREAHQIVNRLLSFLKQEGVKVEGMVPHGRPDEMIVKTANEKNADLIILGSRGRTGLERVLLGNTSERVIDETRCAVLVVK
;
A
#
# COMPACT_ATOMS: atom_id res chain seq x y z
N MET A 1 -38.91 18.01 -34.48
CA MET A 1 -38.22 17.81 -33.18
C MET A 1 -36.92 17.13 -33.54
N ASP A 2 -35.92 17.93 -33.91
CA ASP A 2 -34.80 17.45 -34.71
C ASP A 2 -33.71 16.79 -33.87
N LEU A 3 -33.13 15.74 -34.46
CA LEU A 3 -32.18 14.83 -33.82
C LEU A 3 -30.72 15.33 -33.92
N ALA A 4 -30.53 16.66 -34.03
CA ALA A 4 -29.28 17.26 -34.53
C ALA A 4 -28.89 18.60 -33.90
N THR A 5 -28.95 18.74 -32.57
CA THR A 5 -28.05 19.63 -31.82
C THR A 5 -26.90 18.82 -31.23
N ALA A 6 -26.16 18.12 -32.10
CA ALA A 6 -24.87 17.57 -31.73
C ALA A 6 -23.96 18.75 -31.32
N THR A 7 -23.52 18.78 -30.06
CA THR A 7 -22.49 19.73 -29.63
C THR A 7 -21.28 19.54 -30.54
N ASN A 8 -20.93 20.57 -31.30
CA ASN A 8 -19.80 20.53 -32.23
C ASN A 8 -18.51 20.30 -31.44
N PHE A 9 -18.03 19.06 -31.42
CA PHE A 9 -16.74 18.75 -30.83
C PHE A 9 -15.65 19.54 -31.57
N ILE A 10 -14.71 20.10 -30.82
CA ILE A 10 -13.65 20.92 -31.42
C ILE A 10 -12.84 20.10 -32.44
N PRO A 11 -12.37 20.71 -33.55
CA PRO A 11 -11.34 20.09 -34.38
C PRO A 11 -10.05 19.93 -33.55
N LEU A 12 -9.30 18.86 -33.81
CA LEU A 12 -8.03 18.59 -33.12
C LEU A 12 -6.89 18.65 -34.13
N ASN A 13 -6.00 19.62 -33.95
CA ASN A 13 -4.75 19.74 -34.69
C ASN A 13 -3.58 19.09 -33.90
N ALA A 14 -2.39 19.02 -34.50
CA ALA A 14 -1.22 18.37 -33.89
C ALA A 14 -0.74 19.02 -32.57
N LEU A 15 -0.93 20.34 -32.41
CA LEU A 15 -0.62 21.06 -31.18
C LEU A 15 -1.62 20.69 -30.08
N ASP A 16 -2.92 20.61 -30.39
CA ASP A 16 -3.96 20.21 -29.43
C ASP A 16 -3.71 18.78 -28.93
N VAL A 17 -3.39 17.84 -29.84
CA VAL A 17 -3.03 16.46 -29.48
C VAL A 17 -1.80 16.42 -28.58
N THR A 18 -0.76 17.20 -28.90
CA THR A 18 0.47 17.29 -28.10
C THR A 18 0.19 17.87 -26.71
N TYR A 19 -0.61 18.94 -26.62
CA TYR A 19 -1.05 19.53 -25.37
C TYR A 19 -1.84 18.53 -24.52
N LEU A 20 -2.81 17.82 -25.11
CA LEU A 20 -3.62 16.81 -24.42
C LEU A 20 -2.79 15.63 -23.91
N LEU A 21 -1.75 15.21 -24.65
CA LEU A 21 -0.79 14.21 -24.17
C LEU A 21 0.01 14.71 -22.96
N VAL A 22 0.53 15.94 -23.00
CA VAL A 22 1.33 16.53 -21.90
C VAL A 22 0.47 16.77 -20.66
N VAL A 23 -0.71 17.39 -20.82
CA VAL A 23 -1.67 17.60 -19.74
C VAL A 23 -2.18 16.26 -19.21
N GLY A 24 -2.44 15.29 -20.08
CA GLY A 24 -2.76 13.91 -19.71
C GLY A 24 -1.67 13.29 -18.84
N PHE A 25 -0.40 13.38 -19.25
CA PHE A 25 0.76 12.92 -18.49
C PHE A 25 0.85 13.58 -17.11
N ILE A 26 0.76 14.90 -17.02
CA ILE A 26 0.84 15.62 -15.73
C ILE A 26 -0.37 15.30 -14.86
N GLY A 27 -1.59 15.28 -15.41
CA GLY A 27 -2.80 14.83 -14.70
C GLY A 27 -2.73 13.34 -14.31
N GLY A 28 -1.95 12.53 -15.02
CA GLY A 28 -1.57 11.17 -14.64
C GLY A 28 -0.64 11.16 -13.43
N LEU A 29 0.45 11.91 -13.50
CA LEU A 29 1.46 12.08 -12.43
C LEU A 29 0.80 12.52 -11.12
N VAL A 30 0.05 13.62 -11.18
CA VAL A 30 -0.71 14.18 -10.05
C VAL A 30 -1.74 13.17 -9.52
N SER A 31 -2.42 12.41 -10.40
CA SER A 31 -3.35 11.36 -9.97
C SER A 31 -2.69 10.15 -9.31
N GLY A 32 -1.53 9.70 -9.79
CA GLY A 32 -0.80 8.60 -9.16
C GLY A 32 -0.30 8.99 -7.78
N PHE A 33 0.12 10.25 -7.65
CA PHE A 33 0.64 10.85 -6.42
C PHE A 33 -0.47 11.12 -5.38
N ILE A 34 -1.59 11.71 -5.78
CA ILE A 34 -2.65 12.14 -4.86
C ILE A 34 -3.77 11.09 -4.71
N GLY A 35 -4.04 10.27 -5.72
CA GLY A 35 -5.14 9.30 -5.75
C GLY A 35 -6.52 9.87 -6.14
N SER A 36 -6.65 11.18 -6.37
CA SER A 36 -7.92 11.87 -6.66
C SER A 36 -8.40 11.78 -8.13
N GLY A 37 -7.78 10.93 -8.95
CA GLY A 37 -8.06 10.80 -10.39
C GLY A 37 -7.42 11.88 -11.29
N GLY A 38 -6.93 12.99 -10.73
CA GLY A 38 -6.31 14.09 -11.49
C GLY A 38 -7.28 14.92 -12.36
N ALA A 39 -8.56 14.55 -12.36
CA ALA A 39 -9.60 15.11 -13.22
C ALA A 39 -9.84 16.62 -13.02
N PHE A 40 -9.60 17.15 -11.82
CA PHE A 40 -9.66 18.58 -11.49
C PHE A 40 -8.73 19.48 -12.32
N VAL A 41 -7.67 18.93 -12.90
CA VAL A 41 -6.80 19.64 -13.86
C VAL A 41 -7.37 19.54 -15.27
N LEU A 42 -7.86 18.36 -15.63
CA LEU A 42 -8.17 17.97 -17.00
C LEU A 42 -9.38 18.72 -17.55
N THR A 43 -10.43 18.95 -16.74
CA THR A 43 -11.60 19.74 -17.15
C THR A 43 -11.21 21.21 -17.43
N PRO A 44 -10.55 21.95 -16.51
CA PRO A 44 -10.01 23.29 -16.79
C PRO A 44 -9.09 23.33 -18.01
N ALA A 45 -8.26 22.31 -18.24
CA ALA A 45 -7.35 22.26 -19.37
C ALA A 45 -8.09 22.13 -20.71
N MET A 46 -9.05 21.21 -20.80
CA MET A 46 -9.91 21.07 -21.98
C MET A 46 -10.72 22.36 -22.23
N MET A 47 -11.32 22.94 -21.19
CA MET A 47 -12.06 24.21 -21.31
C MET A 47 -11.19 25.39 -21.78
N SER A 48 -9.89 25.38 -21.45
CA SER A 48 -8.97 26.43 -21.89
C SER A 48 -8.57 26.32 -23.37
N MET A 49 -8.83 25.17 -24.01
CA MET A 49 -8.77 25.01 -25.48
C MET A 49 -10.12 25.32 -26.15
N GLY A 50 -11.14 25.76 -25.40
CA GLY A 50 -12.48 26.01 -25.94
C GLY A 50 -13.41 24.79 -25.96
N VAL A 51 -13.07 23.66 -25.32
CA VAL A 51 -14.02 22.56 -25.14
C VAL A 51 -15.15 23.01 -24.19
N PRO A 52 -16.44 22.89 -24.56
CA PRO A 52 -17.54 23.24 -23.66
C PRO A 52 -17.50 22.51 -22.31
N GLY A 53 -17.90 23.19 -21.23
CA GLY A 53 -17.80 22.67 -19.87
C GLY A 53 -18.46 21.31 -19.67
N ILE A 54 -19.66 21.12 -20.23
CA ILE A 54 -20.39 19.83 -20.19
C ILE A 54 -19.66 18.72 -20.95
N VAL A 55 -19.11 19.01 -22.14
CA VAL A 55 -18.31 18.06 -22.94
C VAL A 55 -16.98 17.73 -22.24
N ALA A 56 -16.34 18.73 -21.63
CA ALA A 56 -15.11 18.55 -20.87
C ALA A 56 -15.34 17.67 -19.63
N VAL A 57 -16.45 17.85 -18.90
CA VAL A 57 -16.81 17.01 -17.75
C VAL A 57 -17.17 15.58 -18.18
N ALA A 58 -17.99 15.43 -19.23
CA ALA A 58 -18.36 14.13 -19.79
C ALA A 58 -17.15 13.33 -20.30
N SER A 59 -16.27 13.96 -21.08
CA SER A 59 -15.05 13.35 -21.61
C SER A 59 -14.06 12.99 -20.48
N ASN A 60 -14.04 13.76 -19.39
CA ASN A 60 -13.24 13.46 -18.20
C ASN A 60 -13.80 12.28 -17.39
N MET A 61 -15.12 12.04 -17.36
CA MET A 61 -15.69 10.79 -16.81
C MET A 61 -15.21 9.57 -17.59
N CYS A 62 -15.23 9.66 -18.93
CA CYS A 62 -14.71 8.61 -19.82
C CYS A 62 -13.21 8.37 -19.62
N HIS A 63 -12.42 9.43 -19.48
CA HIS A 63 -11.00 9.34 -19.15
C HIS A 63 -10.72 8.71 -17.77
N LYS A 64 -11.57 9.03 -16.78
CA LYS A 64 -11.34 8.67 -15.37
C LYS A 64 -11.51 7.16 -15.11
N PHE A 65 -12.46 6.48 -15.75
CA PHE A 65 -12.78 5.08 -15.38
C PHE A 65 -11.63 4.07 -15.59
N PRO A 66 -10.91 3.99 -16.74
CA PRO A 66 -9.89 2.96 -16.95
C PRO A 66 -8.66 3.24 -16.08
N LYS A 67 -8.31 4.54 -15.97
CA LYS A 67 -7.25 5.08 -15.12
C LYS A 67 -7.48 4.75 -13.64
N ALA A 68 -8.70 4.93 -13.15
CA ALA A 68 -9.07 4.63 -11.78
C ALA A 68 -8.94 3.13 -11.48
N LEU A 69 -9.38 2.26 -12.40
CA LEU A 69 -9.23 0.80 -12.30
C LEU A 69 -7.75 0.38 -12.21
N VAL A 70 -6.90 0.85 -13.14
CA VAL A 70 -5.45 0.55 -13.15
C VAL A 70 -4.78 1.04 -11.86
N GLY A 71 -5.12 2.25 -11.40
CA GLY A 71 -4.64 2.80 -10.15
C GLY A 71 -5.06 1.98 -8.92
N ALA A 72 -6.33 1.58 -8.85
CA ALA A 72 -6.88 0.75 -7.78
C ALA A 72 -6.20 -0.62 -7.74
N ILE A 73 -6.04 -1.31 -8.89
CA ILE A 73 -5.34 -2.59 -8.98
C ILE A 73 -3.88 -2.45 -8.51
N LYS A 74 -3.17 -1.41 -8.96
CA LYS A 74 -1.77 -1.17 -8.56
C LYS A 74 -1.64 -0.90 -7.05
N ARG A 75 -2.56 -0.12 -6.45
CA ARG A 75 -2.54 0.15 -5.00
C ARG A 75 -3.08 -1.01 -4.15
N ALA A 76 -3.96 -1.86 -4.68
CA ALA A 76 -4.44 -3.06 -4.00
C ALA A 76 -3.31 -4.07 -3.79
N LYS A 77 -2.35 -4.19 -4.73
CA LYS A 77 -1.13 -5.01 -4.57
C LYS A 77 -0.27 -4.59 -3.35
N TYR A 78 -0.38 -3.34 -2.88
CA TYR A 78 0.30 -2.84 -1.67
C TYR A 78 -0.59 -2.87 -0.41
N GLY A 79 -1.78 -3.48 -0.46
CA GLY A 79 -2.68 -3.59 0.69
C GLY A 79 -3.40 -2.29 1.09
N GLN A 80 -3.25 -1.21 0.31
CA GLN A 80 -3.73 0.15 0.63
C GLN A 80 -5.23 0.35 0.35
N VAL A 81 -5.83 -0.46 -0.51
CA VAL A 81 -7.21 -0.30 -1.02
C VAL A 81 -8.20 -1.12 -0.20
N ASP A 82 -9.31 -0.51 0.20
CA ASP A 82 -10.48 -1.20 0.74
C ASP A 82 -11.59 -1.23 -0.31
N VAL A 83 -11.55 -2.27 -1.15
CA VAL A 83 -12.51 -2.45 -2.26
C VAL A 83 -13.96 -2.45 -1.76
N LYS A 84 -14.21 -2.97 -0.55
CA LYS A 84 -15.56 -3.02 0.03
C LYS A 84 -16.07 -1.62 0.37
N LEU A 85 -15.26 -0.79 1.03
CA LEU A 85 -15.63 0.61 1.31
C LEU A 85 -15.84 1.39 0.02
N GLY A 86 -14.93 1.26 -0.95
CA GLY A 86 -15.02 1.96 -2.23
C GLY A 86 -16.25 1.58 -3.06
N LEU A 87 -16.66 0.30 -3.06
CA LEU A 87 -17.89 -0.15 -3.71
C LEU A 87 -19.15 0.35 -2.99
N VAL A 88 -19.19 0.31 -1.65
CA VAL A 88 -20.34 0.80 -0.86
C VAL A 88 -20.58 2.29 -1.09
N ILE A 89 -19.53 3.11 -1.01
CA ILE A 89 -19.61 4.54 -1.34
C ILE A 89 -19.97 4.71 -2.83
N GLY A 90 -19.38 3.90 -3.72
CA GLY A 90 -19.60 3.92 -5.16
C GLY A 90 -21.06 3.74 -5.57
N VAL A 91 -21.81 2.84 -4.93
CA VAL A 91 -23.26 2.67 -5.20
C VAL A 91 -24.05 3.94 -4.91
N SER A 92 -23.80 4.59 -3.77
CA SER A 92 -24.44 5.88 -3.46
C SER A 92 -23.92 7.05 -4.31
N ALA A 93 -22.66 6.97 -4.77
CA ALA A 93 -22.10 7.93 -5.71
C ALA A 93 -22.75 7.83 -7.08
N GLU A 94 -23.21 6.66 -7.52
CA GLU A 94 -23.90 6.51 -8.79
C GLU A 94 -25.24 7.29 -8.81
N ALA A 95 -26.02 7.22 -7.72
CA ALA A 95 -27.21 8.06 -7.57
C ALA A 95 -26.87 9.57 -7.62
N GLY A 96 -25.72 9.95 -7.03
CA GLY A 96 -25.16 11.30 -7.14
C GLY A 96 -24.79 11.66 -8.58
N VAL A 97 -24.16 10.76 -9.32
CA VAL A 97 -23.77 10.97 -10.73
C VAL A 97 -24.99 11.22 -11.61
N LEU A 98 -26.04 10.41 -11.48
CA LEU A 98 -27.27 10.59 -12.24
C LEU A 98 -27.92 11.96 -11.98
N TYR A 99 -27.96 12.38 -10.71
CA TYR A 99 -28.49 13.69 -10.32
C TYR A 99 -27.60 14.86 -10.79
N GLY A 100 -26.28 14.75 -10.63
CA GLY A 100 -25.33 15.77 -11.07
C GLY A 100 -25.28 15.92 -12.59
N ALA A 101 -25.39 14.82 -13.34
CA ALA A 101 -25.50 14.85 -14.79
C ALA A 101 -26.80 15.53 -15.24
N HIS A 102 -27.92 15.30 -14.53
CA HIS A 102 -29.18 15.99 -14.79
C HIS A 102 -29.09 17.51 -14.52
N ILE A 103 -28.45 17.93 -13.42
CA ILE A 103 -28.16 19.36 -13.16
C ILE A 103 -27.35 19.96 -14.31
N GLN A 104 -26.29 19.29 -14.74
CA GLN A 104 -25.40 19.78 -15.79
C GLN A 104 -26.12 19.90 -17.14
N GLN A 105 -27.01 18.95 -17.45
CA GLN A 105 -27.86 18.96 -18.65
C GLN A 105 -28.86 20.11 -18.59
N MET A 106 -29.59 20.27 -17.48
CA MET A 106 -30.53 21.38 -17.28
C MET A 106 -29.87 22.76 -17.43
N ILE A 107 -28.67 22.96 -16.90
CA ILE A 107 -27.92 24.22 -17.03
C ILE A 107 -27.52 24.47 -18.50
N HIS A 108 -27.05 23.44 -19.21
CA HIS A 108 -26.68 23.57 -20.63
C HIS A 108 -27.91 23.81 -21.53
N GLU A 109 -29.03 23.13 -21.27
CA GLU A 109 -30.31 23.35 -21.97
C GLU A 109 -30.88 24.76 -21.73
N SER A 110 -30.67 25.33 -20.54
CA SER A 110 -31.20 26.65 -20.16
C SER A 110 -30.28 27.83 -20.55
N PHE A 111 -28.96 27.63 -20.55
CA PHE A 111 -27.96 28.71 -20.63
C PHE A 111 -26.79 28.40 -21.60
N GLY A 112 -26.89 27.33 -22.39
CA GLY A 112 -25.91 26.93 -23.40
C GLY A 112 -24.52 26.59 -22.85
N ASP A 113 -23.51 26.69 -23.71
CA ASP A 113 -22.11 26.43 -23.35
C ASP A 113 -21.57 27.43 -22.33
N ALA A 114 -21.90 28.71 -22.46
CA ALA A 114 -21.47 29.76 -21.53
C ALA A 114 -21.99 29.52 -20.11
N GLY A 115 -23.26 29.11 -19.97
CA GLY A 115 -23.86 28.72 -18.68
C GLY A 115 -23.17 27.52 -18.04
N SER A 116 -22.93 26.48 -18.84
CA SER A 116 -22.18 25.30 -18.38
C SER A 116 -20.75 25.68 -17.96
N ASN A 117 -20.06 26.51 -18.76
CA ASN A 117 -18.71 26.99 -18.48
C ASN A 117 -18.63 27.80 -17.19
N LEU A 118 -19.59 28.72 -16.98
CA LEU A 118 -19.71 29.53 -15.77
C LEU A 118 -19.95 28.66 -14.54
N TYR A 119 -20.95 27.77 -14.60
CA TYR A 119 -21.28 26.89 -13.48
C TYR A 119 -20.12 25.98 -13.09
N VAL A 120 -19.45 25.35 -14.06
CA VAL A 120 -18.25 24.55 -13.80
C VAL A 120 -17.17 25.42 -13.14
N SER A 121 -16.87 26.60 -13.69
CA SER A 121 -15.82 27.47 -13.15
C SER A 121 -16.12 27.99 -11.74
N LEU A 122 -17.36 28.37 -11.44
CA LEU A 122 -17.81 28.76 -10.10
C LEU A 122 -17.68 27.60 -9.10
N ALA A 123 -18.20 26.42 -9.45
CA ALA A 123 -18.12 25.25 -8.60
C ALA A 123 -16.67 24.78 -8.38
N PHE A 124 -15.79 24.95 -9.38
CA PHE A 124 -14.34 24.79 -9.22
C PHE A 124 -13.75 25.77 -8.22
N VAL A 125 -14.03 27.08 -8.34
CA VAL A 125 -13.50 28.11 -7.43
C VAL A 125 -13.95 27.88 -5.99
N VAL A 126 -15.23 27.56 -5.76
CA VAL A 126 -15.77 27.25 -4.43
C VAL A 126 -15.16 25.97 -3.86
N SER A 127 -15.20 24.85 -4.61
CA SER A 127 -14.73 23.55 -4.10
C SER A 127 -13.22 23.50 -3.89
N LEU A 128 -12.41 23.98 -4.84
CA LEU A 128 -10.96 24.05 -4.68
C LEU A 128 -10.56 25.10 -3.62
N GLY A 129 -11.35 26.16 -3.42
CA GLY A 129 -11.09 27.19 -2.42
C GLY A 129 -11.23 26.64 -1.01
N VAL A 130 -12.36 25.98 -0.72
CA VAL A 130 -12.61 25.36 0.58
C VAL A 130 -11.66 24.18 0.83
N ILE A 131 -11.61 23.22 -0.08
CA ILE A 131 -10.87 21.96 0.13
C ILE A 131 -9.36 22.19 0.02
N GLY A 132 -8.92 22.95 -0.98
CA GLY A 132 -7.50 23.23 -1.23
C GLY A 132 -6.86 24.01 -0.10
N SER A 133 -7.54 25.04 0.42
CA SER A 133 -7.04 25.82 1.57
C SER A 133 -6.95 24.97 2.83
N TYR A 134 -7.97 24.14 3.10
CA TYR A 134 -7.98 23.25 4.26
C TYR A 134 -6.88 22.19 4.19
N VAL A 135 -6.69 21.56 3.02
CA VAL A 135 -5.62 20.59 2.76
C VAL A 135 -4.23 21.23 2.90
N LEU A 136 -4.05 22.45 2.38
CA LEU A 136 -2.78 23.17 2.47
C LEU A 136 -2.45 23.55 3.92
N TRP A 137 -3.46 23.98 4.68
CA TRP A 137 -3.32 24.24 6.12
C TRP A 137 -2.93 22.98 6.91
N ASP A 138 -3.58 21.84 6.65
CA ASP A 138 -3.24 20.56 7.28
C ASP A 138 -1.81 20.10 6.92
N ALA A 139 -1.40 20.28 5.66
CA ALA A 139 -0.03 20.00 5.22
C ALA A 139 1.03 20.85 5.96
N ILE A 140 0.77 22.15 6.15
CA ILE A 140 1.65 23.07 6.88
C ILE A 140 1.70 22.70 8.37
N LYS A 141 0.57 22.31 8.95
CA LYS A 141 0.48 21.85 10.34
C LYS A 141 1.27 20.56 10.56
N MET A 142 1.08 19.54 9.72
CA MET A 142 1.84 18.27 9.78
C MET A 142 3.34 18.44 9.51
N ARG A 143 3.79 19.55 8.91
CA ARG A 143 5.22 19.88 8.78
C ARG A 143 5.82 20.43 10.08
N ARG A 144 4.99 20.99 10.99
CA ARG A 144 5.43 21.54 12.28
C ARG A 144 5.43 20.50 13.40
N ASP A 145 4.55 19.49 13.33
CA ASP A 145 4.65 18.30 14.20
C ASP A 145 5.83 17.43 13.73
N THR A 146 6.88 17.35 14.53
CA THR A 146 8.11 16.56 14.24
C THR A 146 8.02 15.13 14.78
N SER A 147 6.90 14.73 15.37
CA SER A 147 6.66 13.40 15.92
C SER A 147 6.20 12.41 14.84
N ASP A 148 6.86 11.26 14.73
CA ASP A 148 6.42 10.10 13.92
C ASP A 148 5.21 9.37 14.57
N GLU A 149 4.31 10.10 15.24
CA GLU A 149 3.08 9.52 15.80
C GLU A 149 2.07 9.14 14.70
N PRO A 150 1.30 8.05 14.89
CA PRO A 150 0.28 7.64 13.93
C PRO A 150 -0.82 8.71 13.76
N GLU A 151 -1.31 8.83 12.52
CA GLU A 151 -2.28 9.86 12.09
C GLU A 151 -3.57 9.79 12.95
N LYS A 152 -3.81 10.83 13.76
CA LYS A 152 -4.88 10.84 14.79
C LYS A 152 -6.27 10.95 14.15
N VAL A 153 -7.16 10.02 14.45
CA VAL A 153 -8.55 10.00 13.96
C VAL A 153 -9.30 11.28 14.38
N ALA A 154 -9.88 11.96 13.39
CA ALA A 154 -10.61 13.20 13.57
C ALA A 154 -11.75 13.08 14.59
N ARG A 155 -12.12 14.19 15.26
CA ARG A 155 -13.22 14.21 16.25
C ARG A 155 -14.55 13.76 15.61
N LEU A 156 -14.83 14.25 14.40
CA LEU A 156 -16.02 13.88 13.64
C LEU A 156 -16.04 12.38 13.29
N ALA A 157 -14.93 11.84 12.80
CA ALA A 157 -14.80 10.41 12.54
C ALA A 157 -15.01 9.53 13.78
N ARG A 158 -14.49 9.92 14.95
CA ARG A 158 -14.77 9.20 16.21
C ARG A 158 -16.25 9.25 16.60
N TRP A 159 -16.94 10.36 16.35
CA TRP A 159 -18.38 10.46 16.57
C TRP A 159 -19.16 9.55 15.61
N VAL A 160 -18.86 9.60 14.30
CA VAL A 160 -19.47 8.73 13.28
C VAL A 160 -19.26 7.23 13.61
N GLN A 161 -18.05 6.85 14.02
CA GLN A 161 -17.71 5.48 14.42
C GLN A 161 -18.37 5.05 15.75
N SER A 162 -18.80 5.99 16.60
CA SER A 162 -19.50 5.69 17.86
C SER A 162 -20.99 5.40 17.68
N ILE A 163 -21.60 5.85 16.58
CA ILE A 163 -23.04 5.71 16.34
C ILE A 163 -23.36 4.31 15.80
N HIS A 164 -24.17 3.58 16.56
CA HIS A 164 -24.59 2.22 16.24
C HIS A 164 -26.04 2.22 15.76
N VAL A 165 -26.26 1.99 14.46
CA VAL A 165 -27.61 1.86 13.88
C VAL A 165 -27.86 0.40 13.49
N PRO A 166 -28.82 -0.31 14.12
CA PRO A 166 -29.14 -1.70 13.80
C PRO A 166 -29.37 -1.94 12.30
N GLY A 167 -29.02 -3.13 11.81
CA GLY A 167 -29.21 -3.53 10.42
C GLY A 167 -28.29 -2.86 9.37
N THR A 168 -27.59 -1.78 9.70
CA THR A 168 -26.80 -0.99 8.72
C THR A 168 -25.29 -0.98 8.97
N MET A 169 -24.81 -1.63 10.04
CA MET A 169 -23.39 -1.63 10.44
C MET A 169 -22.54 -2.54 9.55
N VAL A 170 -21.53 -1.96 8.89
CA VAL A 170 -20.59 -2.69 8.03
C VAL A 170 -19.16 -2.49 8.53
N TYR A 171 -18.40 -3.58 8.67
CA TYR A 171 -16.96 -3.52 8.94
C TYR A 171 -16.18 -3.19 7.66
N PHE A 172 -15.28 -2.22 7.76
CA PHE A 172 -14.37 -1.75 6.72
C PHE A 172 -12.91 -1.88 7.17
N LYS A 173 -12.07 -2.48 6.32
CA LYS A 173 -10.65 -2.77 6.61
C LYS A 173 -9.84 -1.47 6.77
N SER A 174 -10.11 -0.48 5.92
CA SER A 174 -9.46 0.83 5.91
C SER A 174 -9.73 1.67 7.16
N LEU A 175 -10.90 1.50 7.78
CA LEU A 175 -11.29 2.20 9.00
C LEU A 175 -10.88 1.44 10.27
N ASN A 176 -10.60 0.14 10.14
CA ASN A 176 -10.48 -0.82 11.26
C ASN A 176 -11.68 -0.76 12.23
N ALA A 177 -12.87 -0.42 11.72
CA ALA A 177 -14.07 -0.13 12.50
C ALA A 177 -15.33 -0.61 11.78
N ARG A 178 -16.43 -0.76 12.54
CA ARG A 178 -17.78 -0.89 11.98
C ARG A 178 -18.40 0.50 11.90
N VAL A 179 -18.93 0.86 10.74
CA VAL A 179 -19.64 2.14 10.52
C VAL A 179 -20.97 1.85 9.85
N SER A 180 -22.01 2.61 10.19
CA SER A 180 -23.30 2.51 9.51
C SER A 180 -23.19 3.01 8.06
N VAL A 181 -23.71 2.23 7.11
CA VAL A 181 -23.80 2.60 5.69
C VAL A 181 -24.59 3.92 5.50
N LEU A 182 -25.47 4.28 6.43
CA LEU A 182 -26.21 5.55 6.40
C LEU A 182 -25.29 6.78 6.41
N PHE A 183 -24.10 6.69 7.02
CA PHE A 183 -23.10 7.76 6.91
C PHE A 183 -22.34 7.74 5.58
N THR A 184 -22.20 6.58 4.94
CA THR A 184 -21.52 6.49 3.63
C THR A 184 -22.38 7.01 2.47
N ILE A 185 -23.72 6.90 2.57
CA ILE A 185 -24.66 7.32 1.52
C ILE A 185 -24.58 8.82 1.15
N PRO A 186 -24.74 9.79 2.08
CA PRO A 186 -24.68 11.21 1.73
C PRO A 186 -23.29 11.63 1.26
N LEU A 187 -22.23 10.99 1.80
CA LEU A 187 -20.85 11.19 1.35
C LEU A 187 -20.67 10.73 -0.10
N GLY A 188 -21.11 9.53 -0.43
CA GLY A 188 -21.05 9.00 -1.79
C GLY A 188 -21.87 9.84 -2.75
N PHE A 189 -23.13 10.15 -2.41
CA PHE A 189 -24.01 10.99 -3.22
C PHE A 189 -23.37 12.35 -3.55
N ALA A 190 -22.85 13.07 -2.55
CA ALA A 190 -22.17 14.35 -2.78
C ALA A 190 -20.90 14.20 -3.64
N THR A 191 -20.13 13.13 -3.41
CA THR A 191 -18.92 12.79 -4.19
C THR A 191 -19.27 12.53 -5.67
N GLY A 192 -20.34 11.78 -5.93
CA GLY A 192 -20.82 11.44 -7.27
C GLY A 192 -21.45 12.62 -8.00
N MET A 193 -22.27 13.42 -7.31
CA MET A 193 -22.85 14.65 -7.85
C MET A 193 -21.75 15.59 -8.34
N LEU A 194 -20.71 15.82 -7.53
CA LEU A 194 -19.59 16.69 -7.89
C LEU A 194 -18.58 16.01 -8.83
N ALA A 195 -18.67 14.69 -9.04
CA ALA A 195 -18.03 14.05 -10.18
C ALA A 195 -18.78 14.35 -11.49
N ALA A 196 -20.11 14.27 -11.51
CA ALA A 196 -20.88 14.49 -12.73
C ALA A 196 -21.07 15.97 -13.11
N THR A 197 -20.99 16.91 -12.16
CA THR A 197 -21.13 18.35 -12.47
C THR A 197 -19.81 19.03 -12.87
N ILE A 198 -18.69 18.65 -12.25
CA ILE A 198 -17.37 19.31 -12.47
C ILE A 198 -16.19 18.35 -12.69
N ALA A 199 -16.40 17.03 -12.65
CA ALA A 199 -15.35 16.01 -12.68
C ALA A 199 -14.40 15.98 -11.47
N VAL A 200 -14.79 16.53 -10.32
CA VAL A 200 -13.90 16.73 -9.15
C VAL A 200 -14.17 15.75 -7.98
N GLY A 201 -15.11 14.80 -8.11
CA GLY A 201 -15.59 13.95 -7.00
C GLY A 201 -14.53 13.41 -6.02
N GLY A 202 -13.39 12.92 -6.49
CA GLY A 202 -12.35 12.35 -5.61
C GLY A 202 -11.69 13.35 -4.64
N PHE A 203 -11.83 14.65 -4.88
CA PHE A 203 -11.41 15.69 -3.93
C PHE A 203 -12.34 15.85 -2.75
N ILE A 204 -13.54 15.26 -2.82
CA ILE A 204 -14.50 15.21 -1.70
C ILE A 204 -14.50 13.79 -1.12
N GLY A 205 -14.46 12.76 -1.96
CA GLY A 205 -14.35 11.36 -1.51
C GLY A 205 -13.15 11.11 -0.59
N VAL A 206 -11.95 11.60 -0.93
CA VAL A 206 -10.75 11.41 -0.08
C VAL A 206 -10.86 12.14 1.27
N PRO A 207 -11.13 13.46 1.36
CA PRO A 207 -11.35 14.14 2.64
C PRO A 207 -12.56 13.60 3.42
N ALA A 208 -13.63 13.18 2.76
CA ALA A 208 -14.79 12.59 3.41
C ALA A 208 -14.42 11.25 4.09
N MET A 209 -13.75 10.35 3.37
CA MET A 209 -13.22 9.12 3.98
C MET A 209 -12.22 9.40 5.10
N HIS A 210 -11.35 10.40 4.94
CA HIS A 210 -10.32 10.71 5.93
C HIS A 210 -10.87 11.37 7.21
N TYR A 211 -11.58 12.50 7.08
CA TYR A 211 -12.01 13.33 8.20
C TYR A 211 -13.39 12.97 8.77
N VAL A 212 -14.28 12.38 7.96
CA VAL A 212 -15.65 12.01 8.39
C VAL A 212 -15.76 10.52 8.72
N LEU A 213 -15.09 9.62 7.97
CA LEU A 213 -15.11 8.18 8.26
C LEU A 213 -13.89 7.68 9.06
N GLY A 214 -12.77 8.40 9.03
CA GLY A 214 -11.56 8.09 9.80
C GLY A 214 -10.55 7.18 9.10
N ALA A 215 -10.60 7.04 7.77
CA ALA A 215 -9.59 6.32 7.02
C ALA A 215 -8.23 7.05 7.08
N PRO A 216 -7.09 6.34 7.21
CA PRO A 216 -5.77 6.94 7.02
C PRO A 216 -5.65 7.60 5.64
N SER A 217 -4.95 8.75 5.54
CA SER A 217 -4.85 9.54 4.29
C SER A 217 -4.49 8.70 3.06
N LEU A 218 -3.54 7.76 3.21
CA LEU A 218 -3.08 6.85 2.17
C LEU A 218 -4.17 5.86 1.73
N MET A 219 -4.96 5.32 2.66
CA MET A 219 -6.02 4.37 2.37
C MET A 219 -7.27 5.05 1.83
N ALA A 220 -7.60 6.26 2.28
CA ALA A 220 -8.65 7.09 1.68
C ALA A 220 -8.33 7.40 0.20
N SER A 221 -7.12 7.90 -0.05
CA SER A 221 -6.55 8.16 -1.38
C SER A 221 -6.56 6.92 -2.29
N ALA A 222 -6.25 5.73 -1.75
CA ALA A 222 -6.24 4.48 -2.52
C ALA A 222 -7.66 3.92 -2.76
N THR A 223 -8.55 4.02 -1.77
CA THR A 223 -9.92 3.50 -1.83
C THR A 223 -10.80 4.35 -2.74
N GLU A 224 -10.54 5.66 -2.82
CA GLU A 224 -11.24 6.55 -3.77
C GLU A 224 -11.07 6.09 -5.21
N LEU A 225 -9.96 5.43 -5.59
CA LEU A 225 -9.78 4.89 -6.94
C LEU A 225 -10.83 3.82 -7.30
N VAL A 226 -11.40 3.12 -6.31
CA VAL A 226 -12.50 2.16 -6.52
C VAL A 226 -13.81 2.91 -6.72
N THR A 227 -14.12 3.90 -5.85
CA THR A 227 -15.30 4.76 -6.00
C THR A 227 -15.27 5.50 -7.35
N ALA A 228 -14.10 6.04 -7.71
CA ALA A 228 -13.81 6.75 -8.95
C ALA A 228 -13.98 5.89 -10.20
N PHE A 229 -13.71 4.59 -10.12
CA PHE A 229 -14.00 3.62 -11.17
C PHE A 229 -15.52 3.45 -11.34
N VAL A 230 -16.26 3.18 -10.25
CA VAL A 230 -17.72 3.00 -10.28
C VAL A 230 -18.43 4.22 -10.88
N MET A 231 -18.25 5.40 -10.26
CA MET A 231 -18.86 6.65 -10.73
C MET A 231 -18.40 7.05 -12.15
N GLY A 232 -17.19 6.63 -12.54
CA GLY A 232 -16.63 6.89 -13.86
C GLY A 232 -17.32 6.07 -14.94
N VAL A 233 -17.59 4.78 -14.69
CA VAL A 233 -18.35 3.92 -15.60
C VAL A 233 -19.76 4.46 -15.78
N GLY A 234 -20.50 4.69 -14.70
CA GLY A 234 -21.88 5.18 -14.78
C GLY A 234 -22.01 6.57 -15.39
N GLY A 235 -21.12 7.49 -15.02
CA GLY A 235 -21.04 8.83 -15.63
C GLY A 235 -20.72 8.77 -17.13
N THR A 236 -19.81 7.88 -17.54
CA THR A 236 -19.51 7.66 -18.96
C THR A 236 -20.76 7.21 -19.71
N LEU A 237 -21.47 6.20 -19.19
CA LEU A 237 -22.69 5.68 -19.82
C LEU A 237 -23.77 6.75 -19.92
N LYS A 238 -24.05 7.47 -18.83
CA LYS A 238 -25.07 8.53 -18.77
C LYS A 238 -24.77 9.69 -19.72
N PHE A 239 -23.53 10.16 -19.80
CA PHE A 239 -23.17 11.25 -20.72
C PHE A 239 -23.05 10.79 -22.19
N SER A 240 -22.62 9.54 -22.43
CA SER A 240 -22.57 8.97 -23.79
C SER A 240 -23.95 8.86 -24.40
N TRP A 241 -24.97 8.50 -23.59
CA TRP A 241 -26.37 8.44 -24.01
C TRP A 241 -26.92 9.79 -24.50
N SER A 242 -26.32 10.89 -24.05
CA SER A 242 -26.67 12.25 -24.47
C SER A 242 -25.71 12.83 -25.51
N GLY A 243 -24.78 12.03 -26.07
CA GLY A 243 -23.85 12.46 -27.11
C GLY A 243 -22.72 13.40 -26.65
N LEU A 244 -22.51 13.56 -25.34
CA LEU A 244 -21.64 14.60 -24.76
C LEU A 244 -20.17 14.16 -24.57
N VAL A 245 -19.84 12.88 -24.80
CA VAL A 245 -18.50 12.33 -24.58
C VAL A 245 -17.68 12.39 -25.87
N ASP A 246 -16.65 13.25 -25.90
CA ASP A 246 -15.65 13.20 -26.96
C ASP A 246 -14.58 12.14 -26.61
N ILE A 247 -14.76 10.96 -27.21
CA ILE A 247 -13.85 9.83 -27.03
C ILE A 247 -12.42 10.14 -27.49
N ARG A 248 -12.23 11.09 -28.43
CA ARG A 248 -10.90 11.48 -28.95
C ARG A 248 -10.11 12.18 -27.85
N LEU A 249 -10.72 13.16 -27.19
CA LEU A 249 -10.15 13.83 -26.01
C LEU A 249 -9.84 12.80 -24.92
N ALA A 250 -10.81 11.97 -24.58
CA ALA A 250 -10.66 10.98 -23.52
C ALA A 250 -9.47 10.02 -23.77
N MET A 251 -9.33 9.49 -24.98
CA MET A 251 -8.28 8.52 -25.33
C MET A 251 -6.88 9.16 -25.43
N ILE A 252 -6.75 10.39 -25.96
CA ILE A 252 -5.46 11.09 -26.02
C ILE A 252 -4.97 11.42 -24.59
N ILE A 253 -5.85 11.96 -23.75
CA ILE A 253 -5.53 12.23 -22.34
C ILE A 253 -5.23 10.91 -21.60
N LEU A 254 -5.93 9.83 -21.92
CA LEU A 254 -5.70 8.51 -21.31
C LEU A 254 -4.29 8.02 -21.61
N ALA A 255 -3.88 8.03 -22.88
CA ALA A 255 -2.56 7.61 -23.33
C ALA A 255 -1.44 8.29 -22.55
N GLY A 256 -1.43 9.62 -22.47
CA GLY A 256 -0.45 10.36 -21.66
C GLY A 256 -0.55 10.02 -20.16
N SER A 257 -1.78 9.95 -19.63
CA SER A 257 -2.00 9.76 -18.19
C SER A 257 -1.60 8.39 -17.66
N LEU A 258 -1.65 7.33 -18.46
CA LEU A 258 -1.28 5.99 -18.04
C LEU A 258 0.22 5.90 -17.66
N PHE A 259 1.09 6.59 -18.38
CA PHE A 259 2.50 6.73 -18.01
C PHE A 259 2.67 7.56 -16.73
N GLY A 260 1.98 8.72 -16.66
CA GLY A 260 2.04 9.61 -15.51
C GLY A 260 1.66 8.93 -14.19
N ILE A 261 0.56 8.15 -14.17
CA ILE A 261 0.10 7.43 -12.96
C ILE A 261 1.20 6.54 -12.40
N GLN A 262 1.98 5.87 -13.26
CA GLN A 262 3.02 4.96 -12.82
C GLN A 262 4.12 5.68 -12.06
N LEU A 263 4.60 6.80 -12.58
CA LEU A 263 5.59 7.68 -11.93
C LEU A 263 5.02 8.30 -10.65
N GLY A 264 3.78 8.79 -10.69
CA GLY A 264 3.12 9.40 -9.53
C GLY A 264 2.94 8.43 -8.37
N ALA A 265 2.53 7.19 -8.67
CA ALA A 265 2.38 6.12 -7.68
C ALA A 265 3.72 5.66 -7.10
N ILE A 266 4.82 5.70 -7.87
CA ILE A 266 6.16 5.48 -7.34
C ILE A 266 6.56 6.65 -6.43
N GLY A 267 6.23 7.89 -6.81
CA GLY A 267 6.49 9.10 -6.03
C GLY A 267 5.94 9.05 -4.60
N THR A 268 4.74 8.53 -4.39
CA THR A 268 4.16 8.44 -3.03
C THR A 268 4.95 7.55 -2.08
N THR A 269 5.78 6.64 -2.59
CA THR A 269 6.51 5.69 -1.76
C THR A 269 7.77 6.29 -1.14
N TYR A 270 8.40 7.27 -1.82
CA TYR A 270 9.65 7.91 -1.37
C TYR A 270 9.42 9.24 -0.63
N VAL A 271 8.16 9.66 -0.46
CA VAL A 271 7.80 11.04 -0.07
C VAL A 271 6.90 11.05 1.17
N LYS A 272 7.17 11.98 2.11
CA LYS A 272 6.45 12.07 3.38
C LYS A 272 4.97 12.49 3.18
N PRO A 273 4.01 12.00 3.99
CA PRO A 273 2.58 12.31 3.82
C PRO A 273 2.22 13.80 3.76
N HIS A 274 2.88 14.64 4.58
CA HIS A 274 2.64 16.09 4.56
C HIS A 274 3.06 16.75 3.22
N MET A 275 4.07 16.21 2.53
CA MET A 275 4.48 16.71 1.21
C MET A 275 3.43 16.35 0.15
N ILE A 276 2.78 15.18 0.25
CA ILE A 276 1.67 14.79 -0.63
C ILE A 276 0.49 15.77 -0.47
N LYS A 277 0.10 16.08 0.79
CA LYS A 277 -0.93 17.09 1.08
C LYS A 277 -0.51 18.49 0.60
N MET A 278 0.78 18.86 0.70
CA MET A 278 1.30 20.14 0.22
C MET A 278 1.20 20.28 -1.31
N VAL A 279 1.62 19.26 -2.08
CA VAL A 279 1.48 19.23 -3.54
C VAL A 279 0.01 19.34 -3.94
N MET A 280 -0.87 18.60 -3.27
CA MET A 280 -2.31 18.66 -3.50
C MET A 280 -2.85 20.08 -3.30
N GLY A 281 -2.62 20.67 -2.12
CA GLY A 281 -3.10 22.02 -1.80
C GLY A 281 -2.59 23.08 -2.77
N VAL A 282 -1.29 23.08 -3.11
CA VAL A 282 -0.69 24.05 -4.03
C VAL A 282 -1.32 23.97 -5.43
N ILE A 283 -1.42 22.77 -6.03
CA ILE A 283 -2.00 22.64 -7.37
C ILE A 283 -3.47 23.06 -7.36
N MET A 284 -4.24 22.72 -6.32
CA MET A 284 -5.65 23.13 -6.20
C MET A 284 -5.82 24.65 -6.16
N ILE A 285 -5.00 25.36 -5.38
CA ILE A 285 -5.07 26.83 -5.31
C ILE A 285 -4.65 27.48 -6.64
N LEU A 286 -3.64 26.94 -7.33
CA LEU A 286 -3.22 27.48 -8.64
C LEU A 286 -4.27 27.23 -9.75
N VAL A 287 -4.93 26.07 -9.75
CA VAL A 287 -6.06 25.76 -10.65
C VAL A 287 -7.28 26.65 -10.34
N LEU A 288 -7.55 26.92 -9.06
CA LEU A 288 -8.58 27.90 -8.65
C LEU A 288 -8.33 29.27 -9.27
N VAL A 289 -7.11 29.79 -9.18
CA VAL A 289 -6.77 31.12 -9.75
C VAL A 289 -7.01 31.13 -11.26
N SER A 290 -6.63 30.06 -11.98
CA SER A 290 -6.95 29.92 -13.40
C SER A 290 -8.46 30.01 -13.67
N ARG A 291 -9.30 29.29 -12.93
CA ARG A 291 -10.77 29.32 -13.13
C ARG A 291 -11.40 30.64 -12.69
N ALA A 292 -10.92 31.28 -11.63
CA ALA A 292 -11.39 32.59 -11.19
C ALA A 292 -11.21 33.66 -12.28
N ILE A 293 -10.06 33.66 -12.97
CA ILE A 293 -9.75 34.60 -14.07
C ILE A 293 -10.69 34.41 -15.28
N ALA A 294 -11.24 33.21 -15.48
CA ALA A 294 -12.16 32.92 -16.60
C ALA A 294 -13.61 33.35 -16.32
N ILE A 295 -14.03 33.49 -15.06
CA ILE A 295 -15.43 33.79 -14.69
C ILE A 295 -15.98 35.08 -15.34
N PRO A 296 -15.27 36.23 -15.36
CA PRO A 296 -15.79 37.45 -15.99
C PRO A 296 -16.10 37.28 -17.47
N VAL A 297 -15.36 36.40 -18.17
CA VAL A 297 -15.59 36.11 -19.59
C VAL A 297 -16.95 35.43 -19.77
N TYR A 298 -17.25 34.40 -18.98
CA TYR A 298 -18.52 33.68 -19.07
C TYR A 298 -19.72 34.52 -18.56
N LEU A 299 -19.51 35.41 -17.57
CA LEU A 299 -20.54 36.37 -17.15
C LEU A 299 -20.89 37.36 -18.26
N SER A 300 -19.89 37.82 -19.02
CA SER A 300 -20.09 38.70 -20.17
C SER A 300 -20.73 37.99 -21.37
N GLU A 301 -20.44 36.71 -21.58
CA GLU A 301 -21.08 35.86 -22.61
C GLU A 301 -22.57 35.57 -22.31
N LEU A 302 -22.97 35.66 -21.05
CA LEU A 302 -24.35 35.47 -20.58
C LEU A 302 -25.09 36.80 -20.35
N GLU A 303 -24.51 37.94 -20.72
CA GLU A 303 -25.08 39.28 -20.54
C GLU A 303 -25.41 39.62 -19.06
N LEU A 304 -24.76 38.94 -18.10
CA LEU A 304 -24.95 39.15 -16.65
C LEU A 304 -24.10 40.30 -16.09
N ILE A 305 -23.14 40.80 -16.86
CA ILE A 305 -22.35 42.00 -16.61
C ILE A 305 -22.23 42.79 -17.92
N GLU A 306 -21.80 44.05 -17.84
CA GLU A 306 -21.52 44.87 -19.03
C GLU A 306 -20.50 44.16 -19.96
N PRO A 307 -20.70 44.21 -21.29
CA PRO A 307 -19.79 43.59 -22.24
C PRO A 307 -18.34 44.03 -22.05
N LEU A 308 -17.45 43.07 -21.82
CA LEU A 308 -16.02 43.36 -21.67
C LEU A 308 -15.45 43.98 -22.95
N ALA A 309 -14.50 44.91 -22.81
CA ALA A 309 -13.81 45.54 -23.94
C ALA A 309 -13.27 44.48 -24.93
N PRO A 310 -13.34 44.66 -26.26
CA PRO A 310 -13.21 43.55 -27.23
C PRO A 310 -11.96 42.67 -27.15
N HIS A 311 -10.85 43.20 -26.63
CA HIS A 311 -9.58 42.49 -26.45
C HIS A 311 -9.47 41.73 -25.12
N LEU A 312 -10.28 42.11 -24.11
CA LEU A 312 -10.16 41.63 -22.73
C LEU A 312 -10.60 40.16 -22.55
N PRO A 313 -11.67 39.64 -23.19
CA PRO A 313 -12.01 38.22 -23.13
C PRO A 313 -10.88 37.29 -23.58
N GLY A 314 -10.21 37.63 -24.69
CA GLY A 314 -9.06 36.87 -25.20
C GLY A 314 -7.86 36.94 -24.26
N ALA A 315 -7.56 38.12 -23.71
CA ALA A 315 -6.50 38.30 -22.72
C ALA A 315 -6.76 37.46 -21.45
N LEU A 316 -7.97 37.51 -20.88
CA LEU A 316 -8.33 36.74 -19.69
C LEU A 316 -8.27 35.22 -19.92
N ARG A 317 -8.76 34.73 -21.07
CA ARG A 317 -8.62 33.31 -21.46
C ARG A 317 -7.15 32.89 -21.56
N ASN A 318 -6.30 33.71 -22.19
CA ASN A 318 -4.86 33.44 -22.31
C ASN A 318 -4.14 33.45 -20.94
N ILE A 319 -4.44 34.43 -20.07
CA ILE A 319 -3.89 34.48 -18.71
C ILE A 319 -4.34 33.24 -17.91
N SER A 320 -5.63 32.88 -17.98
CA SER A 320 -6.17 31.67 -17.34
C SER A 320 -5.45 30.38 -17.79
N PHE A 321 -5.16 30.27 -19.09
CA PHE A 321 -4.38 29.17 -19.67
C PHE A 321 -2.93 29.15 -19.18
N VAL A 322 -2.23 30.29 -19.21
CA VAL A 322 -0.83 30.41 -18.74
C VAL A 322 -0.72 30.07 -17.25
N VAL A 323 -1.65 30.55 -16.41
CA VAL A 323 -1.71 30.20 -14.98
C VAL A 323 -1.92 28.69 -14.79
N LEU A 324 -2.76 28.04 -15.62
CA LEU A 324 -2.98 26.60 -15.55
C LEU A 324 -1.74 25.79 -15.96
N ILE A 325 -1.04 26.20 -17.02
CA ILE A 325 0.23 25.58 -17.42
C ILE A 325 1.29 25.78 -16.33
N GLY A 326 1.38 26.96 -15.73
CA GLY A 326 2.25 27.23 -14.59
C GLY A 326 1.93 26.34 -13.38
N ALA A 327 0.65 26.15 -13.06
CA ALA A 327 0.17 25.25 -12.02
C ALA A 327 0.63 23.80 -12.25
N LEU A 328 0.57 23.36 -13.51
CA LEU A 328 0.95 22.00 -13.91
C LEU A 328 2.45 21.78 -13.91
N ALA A 329 3.23 22.73 -14.44
CA ALA A 329 4.68 22.70 -14.40
C ALA A 329 5.19 22.70 -12.94
N ALA A 330 4.64 23.57 -12.08
CA ALA A 330 4.95 23.60 -10.66
C ALA A 330 4.60 22.27 -9.96
N GLY A 331 3.40 21.74 -10.20
CA GLY A 331 2.97 20.46 -9.67
C GLY A 331 3.91 19.30 -10.05
N ALA A 332 4.26 19.20 -11.34
CA ALA A 332 5.20 18.20 -11.83
C ALA A 332 6.61 18.39 -11.21
N ALA A 333 7.13 19.62 -11.17
CA ALA A 333 8.44 19.92 -10.61
C ALA A 333 8.54 19.54 -9.12
N ILE A 334 7.52 19.82 -8.31
CA ILE A 334 7.53 19.44 -6.88
C ILE A 334 7.47 17.90 -6.73
N VAL A 335 6.69 17.20 -7.56
CA VAL A 335 6.67 15.72 -7.55
C VAL A 335 8.04 15.15 -7.93
N PHE A 336 8.68 15.63 -8.98
CA PHE A 336 10.02 15.17 -9.37
C PHE A 336 11.12 15.52 -8.35
N ALA A 337 11.10 16.73 -7.78
CA ALA A 337 12.05 17.14 -6.74
C ALA A 337 11.92 16.29 -5.47
N SER A 338 10.68 15.99 -5.05
CA SER A 338 10.42 15.14 -3.88
C SER A 338 10.85 13.68 -4.12
N LEU A 339 10.61 13.13 -5.31
CA LEU A 339 11.14 11.84 -5.78
C LEU A 339 12.67 11.78 -5.69
N TRP A 340 13.37 12.75 -6.29
CA TRP A 340 14.83 12.80 -6.33
C TRP A 340 15.45 12.91 -4.93
N SER A 341 14.86 13.75 -4.07
CA SER A 341 15.30 13.90 -2.68
C SER A 341 15.16 12.59 -1.90
N GLY A 342 14.03 11.88 -2.00
CA GLY A 342 13.81 10.61 -1.29
C GLY A 342 14.74 9.48 -1.74
N ILE A 343 15.02 9.40 -3.04
CA ILE A 343 15.95 8.41 -3.61
C ILE A 343 17.41 8.72 -3.19
N SER A 344 17.83 9.98 -3.25
CA SER A 344 19.21 10.37 -2.91
C SER A 344 19.54 10.20 -1.42
N ALA A 345 18.60 10.51 -0.52
CA ALA A 345 18.74 10.22 0.91
C ALA A 345 18.92 8.71 1.16
N SER A 346 18.08 7.88 0.53
CA SER A 346 18.15 6.42 0.66
C SER A 346 19.47 5.83 0.16
N ARG A 347 20.09 6.42 -0.87
CA ARG A 347 21.42 6.01 -1.37
C ARG A 347 22.56 6.41 -0.43
N ARG A 348 22.49 7.58 0.22
CA ARG A 348 23.51 8.03 1.19
C ARG A 348 23.53 7.15 2.44
N GLU A 349 22.37 6.73 2.93
CA GLU A 349 22.26 5.80 4.07
C GLU A 349 22.93 4.43 3.79
N ALA A 350 22.89 3.95 2.54
CA ALA A 350 23.45 2.65 2.16
C ALA A 350 24.99 2.62 2.00
N ALA A 351 25.64 3.77 1.81
CA ALA A 351 27.07 3.85 1.51
C ALA A 351 28.00 3.81 2.75
N LEU A 352 27.44 3.93 3.96
CA LEU A 352 28.20 4.14 5.21
C LEU A 352 28.49 2.85 6.01
N THR A 353 28.13 1.67 5.51
CA THR A 353 28.04 0.44 6.33
C THR A 353 28.93 -0.74 5.87
N THR A 354 29.94 -0.51 5.03
CA THR A 354 30.49 -1.58 4.16
C THR A 354 31.99 -1.87 4.31
N SER A 355 32.57 -1.84 5.53
CA SER A 355 34.02 -2.06 5.71
C SER A 355 34.44 -2.78 7.00
N ALA A 356 34.59 -4.12 6.95
CA ALA A 356 35.59 -4.92 7.68
C ALA A 356 35.36 -6.43 7.44
N ASP A 357 36.34 -7.14 6.86
CA ASP A 357 36.35 -8.60 6.66
C ASP A 357 37.69 -9.21 7.13
N VAL A 358 37.67 -10.45 7.62
CA VAL A 358 38.84 -11.32 7.86
C VAL A 358 38.47 -12.77 7.57
N ALA A 359 39.34 -13.52 6.91
CA ALA A 359 39.10 -14.89 6.41
C ALA A 359 40.05 -15.93 7.05
N PHE A 360 39.66 -17.21 7.10
CA PHE A 360 40.55 -18.39 7.21
C PHE A 360 39.90 -19.68 6.66
N ALA A 361 40.71 -20.74 6.53
CA ALA A 361 40.56 -21.88 5.61
C ALA A 361 39.96 -23.17 6.23
N PRO A 362 39.62 -24.21 5.44
CA PRO A 362 38.61 -25.22 5.79
C PRO A 362 39.16 -26.63 6.12
N ASP A 363 38.27 -27.51 6.59
CA ASP A 363 38.42 -28.97 6.45
C ASP A 363 37.06 -29.68 6.27
N THR A 364 37.06 -30.90 5.74
CA THR A 364 35.88 -31.60 5.17
C THR A 364 35.34 -32.76 6.03
N VAL A 365 34.09 -33.21 5.80
CA VAL A 365 33.70 -34.62 5.48
C VAL A 365 32.16 -34.87 5.41
N ALA A 366 31.81 -35.76 4.46
CA ALA A 366 30.59 -36.51 4.11
C ALA A 366 29.27 -36.52 4.95
N ALA A 367 28.17 -36.86 4.27
CA ALA A 367 26.80 -37.00 4.80
C ALA A 367 26.14 -38.37 4.50
N PRO A 368 25.26 -38.84 5.40
CA PRO A 368 24.07 -39.65 5.10
C PRO A 368 22.82 -39.26 5.96
N ALA A 369 21.58 -39.74 5.77
CA ALA A 369 20.81 -40.19 4.58
C ALA A 369 19.30 -40.36 4.94
N SER A 370 18.42 -40.47 3.93
CA SER A 370 17.00 -40.92 4.00
C SER A 370 15.91 -40.00 4.63
N PRO A 371 14.61 -40.16 4.28
CA PRO A 371 13.65 -39.03 4.29
C PRO A 371 12.43 -39.18 5.22
N GLN A 372 12.29 -38.30 6.22
CA GLN A 372 11.01 -38.06 6.90
C GLN A 372 10.95 -36.65 7.51
N LEU A 373 10.15 -35.77 6.90
CA LEU A 373 9.91 -34.39 7.38
C LEU A 373 9.13 -34.42 8.71
N SER A 374 9.81 -34.24 9.84
CA SER A 374 9.13 -34.14 11.14
C SER A 374 8.59 -32.72 11.37
N PRO A 375 7.30 -32.53 11.68
CA PRO A 375 6.74 -31.20 11.98
C PRO A 375 7.31 -30.57 13.27
N VAL A 376 7.98 -31.36 14.11
CA VAL A 376 8.63 -30.91 15.36
C VAL A 376 10.10 -30.50 15.15
N GLY A 377 10.54 -30.32 13.89
CA GLY A 377 11.85 -29.75 13.53
C GLY A 377 13.06 -30.45 14.14
N ARG A 378 13.71 -31.36 13.39
CA ARG A 378 15.01 -31.91 13.80
C ARG A 378 16.16 -30.91 13.66
N PHE A 379 15.93 -29.82 12.90
CA PHE A 379 16.92 -28.79 12.57
C PHE A 379 18.18 -29.37 11.87
N GLU A 380 17.99 -30.35 11.00
CA GLU A 380 19.05 -30.99 10.20
C GLU A 380 19.22 -30.29 8.84
N ARG A 381 18.13 -29.72 8.30
CA ARG A 381 18.08 -29.19 6.92
C ARG A 381 17.41 -27.82 6.87
N PHE A 382 18.17 -26.78 6.53
CA PHE A 382 17.67 -25.40 6.41
C PHE A 382 17.59 -24.94 4.96
N LEU A 383 16.49 -24.32 4.57
CA LEU A 383 16.44 -23.49 3.37
C LEU A 383 16.63 -22.02 3.76
N LEU A 384 17.74 -21.41 3.34
CA LEU A 384 17.99 -19.98 3.50
C LEU A 384 17.48 -19.23 2.26
N ALA A 385 16.40 -18.46 2.37
CA ALA A 385 16.00 -17.55 1.31
C ALA A 385 16.74 -16.22 1.46
N SER A 386 17.64 -15.93 0.53
CA SER A 386 18.38 -14.66 0.45
C SER A 386 18.26 -14.08 -0.94
N ASP A 387 17.91 -12.81 -1.01
CA ASP A 387 17.94 -12.03 -2.25
C ASP A 387 19.12 -11.06 -2.27
N GLY A 388 20.19 -11.33 -1.50
CA GLY A 388 21.37 -10.47 -1.45
C GLY A 388 21.04 -9.01 -1.14
N SER A 389 20.11 -8.76 -0.22
CA SER A 389 19.77 -7.43 0.30
C SER A 389 20.24 -7.28 1.75
N GLU A 390 20.38 -6.04 2.22
CA GLU A 390 20.61 -5.76 3.64
C GLU A 390 19.50 -6.34 4.57
N TYR A 391 18.32 -6.66 4.02
CA TYR A 391 17.21 -7.27 4.76
C TYR A 391 17.33 -8.79 4.87
N SER A 392 18.01 -9.46 3.94
CA SER A 392 18.35 -10.89 4.05
C SER A 392 19.65 -11.16 4.81
N ALA A 393 20.54 -10.16 4.96
CA ALA A 393 21.81 -10.30 5.68
C ALA A 393 21.67 -10.81 7.13
N GLY A 394 20.59 -10.43 7.83
CA GLY A 394 20.28 -11.00 9.15
C GLY A 394 19.96 -12.50 9.08
N ALA A 395 19.13 -12.90 8.11
CA ALA A 395 18.77 -14.30 7.90
C ALA A 395 19.97 -15.16 7.48
N VAL A 396 20.87 -14.63 6.65
CA VAL A 396 22.15 -15.29 6.30
C VAL A 396 22.96 -15.61 7.56
N ARG A 397 23.24 -14.58 8.38
CA ARG A 397 24.04 -14.72 9.60
C ARG A 397 23.45 -15.73 10.59
N GLU A 398 22.17 -15.60 10.90
CA GLU A 398 21.52 -16.47 11.88
C GLU A 398 21.30 -17.89 11.33
N ALA A 399 21.10 -18.07 10.01
CA ALA A 399 21.05 -19.40 9.40
C ALA A 399 22.37 -20.16 9.56
N LEU A 400 23.50 -19.52 9.22
CA LEU A 400 24.81 -20.15 9.32
C LEU A 400 25.22 -20.41 10.77
N ARG A 401 24.99 -19.47 11.69
CA ARG A 401 25.26 -19.67 13.12
C ARG A 401 24.40 -20.76 13.74
N MET A 402 23.10 -20.79 13.41
CA MET A 402 22.23 -21.84 13.93
C MET A 402 22.64 -23.20 13.35
N ALA A 403 23.02 -23.25 12.07
CA ALA A 403 23.46 -24.48 11.42
C ALA A 403 24.76 -25.02 12.02
N SER A 404 25.76 -24.17 12.28
CA SER A 404 27.00 -24.62 12.92
C SER A 404 26.79 -25.12 14.35
N LYS A 405 25.79 -24.58 15.08
CA LYS A 405 25.41 -25.08 16.42
C LYS A 405 24.73 -26.45 16.41
N CYS A 406 23.91 -26.78 15.41
CA CYS A 406 23.15 -28.04 15.38
C CYS A 406 23.58 -29.02 14.27
N GLY A 407 24.68 -28.76 13.57
CA GLY A 407 25.17 -29.60 12.46
C GLY A 407 24.26 -29.61 11.24
N ALA A 408 23.46 -28.55 11.02
CA ALA A 408 22.53 -28.51 9.91
C ALA A 408 23.23 -28.27 8.56
N ARG A 409 22.70 -28.87 7.49
CA ARG A 409 23.02 -28.43 6.11
C ARG A 409 22.13 -27.25 5.70
N VAL A 410 22.71 -26.31 4.97
CA VAL A 410 22.02 -25.12 4.45
C VAL A 410 21.97 -25.15 2.93
N ARG A 411 20.76 -25.09 2.36
CA ARG A 411 20.58 -24.72 0.95
C ARG A 411 20.18 -23.26 0.89
N ALA A 412 20.97 -22.41 0.26
CA ALA A 412 20.55 -21.05 -0.03
C ALA A 412 19.82 -20.97 -1.37
N VAL A 413 18.72 -20.21 -1.41
CA VAL A 413 18.00 -19.90 -2.65
C VAL A 413 17.89 -18.40 -2.83
N SER A 414 18.22 -17.94 -4.05
CA SER A 414 17.90 -16.59 -4.53
C SER A 414 16.98 -16.74 -5.74
N VAL A 415 15.85 -16.03 -5.69
CA VAL A 415 14.82 -16.09 -6.74
C VAL A 415 14.76 -14.75 -7.47
N VAL A 416 15.12 -14.76 -8.75
CA VAL A 416 14.90 -13.66 -9.67
C VAL A 416 13.44 -13.67 -10.10
N ALA A 417 12.74 -12.55 -9.91
CA ALA A 417 11.33 -12.44 -10.27
C ALA A 417 11.21 -12.35 -11.79
N GLY A 418 10.57 -13.35 -12.40
CA GLY A 418 10.14 -13.24 -13.80
C GLY A 418 9.10 -12.14 -13.93
N GLY A 419 9.34 -11.17 -14.81
CA GLY A 419 8.29 -10.24 -15.26
C GLY A 419 7.20 -10.98 -16.03
N ASP A 420 6.04 -10.35 -16.20
CA ASP A 420 4.95 -10.92 -17.02
C ASP A 420 5.46 -11.21 -18.46
N ALA A 421 4.96 -12.29 -19.05
CA ALA A 421 5.49 -12.98 -20.23
C ALA A 421 5.36 -12.21 -21.58
N GLU A 422 5.25 -10.88 -21.54
CA GLU A 422 5.03 -10.02 -22.71
C GLU A 422 6.25 -9.12 -23.04
N LEU A 423 7.29 -9.10 -22.19
CA LEU A 423 8.46 -8.20 -22.31
C LEU A 423 9.75 -8.89 -22.83
N TYR A 424 9.62 -9.86 -23.74
CA TYR A 424 10.69 -10.84 -24.00
C TYR A 424 11.98 -10.31 -24.68
N ALA A 425 11.93 -9.30 -25.54
CA ALA A 425 13.09 -8.92 -26.37
C ALA A 425 14.20 -8.13 -25.63
N MET A 426 13.84 -7.32 -24.62
CA MET A 426 14.81 -6.61 -23.76
C MET A 426 14.99 -7.27 -22.39
N GLY A 427 14.13 -8.25 -22.05
CA GLY A 427 14.11 -8.90 -20.74
C GLY A 427 15.24 -9.91 -20.52
N GLU A 428 15.62 -10.68 -21.54
CA GLU A 428 16.55 -11.81 -21.38
C GLU A 428 17.91 -11.38 -20.80
N GLN A 429 18.58 -10.39 -21.39
CA GLN A 429 19.87 -9.87 -20.90
C GLN A 429 19.78 -9.33 -19.46
N LEU A 430 18.66 -8.69 -19.10
CA LEU A 430 18.43 -8.17 -17.75
C LEU A 430 18.24 -9.31 -16.75
N ILE A 431 17.46 -10.33 -17.11
CA ILE A 431 17.23 -11.54 -16.30
C ILE A 431 18.54 -12.32 -16.12
N THR A 432 19.35 -12.50 -17.18
CA THR A 432 20.68 -13.12 -17.09
C THR A 432 21.58 -12.33 -16.14
N LYS A 433 21.56 -10.99 -16.20
CA LYS A 433 22.33 -10.13 -15.30
C LYS A 433 21.86 -10.25 -13.85
N GLU A 434 20.55 -10.29 -13.60
CA GLU A 434 20.00 -10.49 -12.25
C GLU A 434 20.29 -11.89 -11.71
N LEU A 435 20.24 -12.94 -12.55
CA LEU A 435 20.62 -14.30 -12.18
C LEU A 435 22.12 -14.42 -11.86
N ASN A 436 22.99 -13.76 -12.63
CA ASN A 436 24.41 -13.71 -12.32
C ASN A 436 24.69 -12.91 -11.04
N SER A 437 23.96 -11.83 -10.79
CA SER A 437 24.03 -11.07 -9.54
C SER A 437 23.51 -11.88 -8.34
N ALA A 438 22.48 -12.70 -8.55
CA ALA A 438 21.96 -13.62 -7.56
C ALA A 438 22.94 -14.76 -7.23
N ARG A 439 23.66 -15.30 -8.24
CA ARG A 439 24.75 -16.26 -8.06
C ARG A 439 25.88 -15.68 -7.23
N ALA A 440 26.41 -14.51 -7.62
CA ALA A 440 27.46 -13.82 -6.86
C ALA A 440 27.10 -13.63 -5.37
N CYS A 441 25.88 -13.16 -5.06
CA CYS A 441 25.42 -13.05 -3.67
C CYS A 441 25.27 -14.40 -2.94
N LEU A 442 25.07 -15.50 -3.65
CA LEU A 442 25.04 -16.86 -3.08
C LEU A 442 26.45 -17.45 -2.93
N ASP A 443 27.42 -16.99 -3.72
CA ASP A 443 28.84 -17.32 -3.60
C ASP A 443 29.45 -16.60 -2.38
N ASP A 444 29.09 -15.33 -2.13
CA ASP A 444 29.42 -14.62 -0.89
C ASP A 444 28.93 -15.41 0.36
N VAL A 445 27.69 -15.93 0.29
CA VAL A 445 27.13 -16.77 1.36
C VAL A 445 27.82 -18.13 1.44
N HIS A 446 28.31 -18.68 0.33
CA HIS A 446 29.11 -19.91 0.34
C HIS A 446 30.42 -19.72 1.12
N LEU A 447 31.13 -18.60 0.90
CA LEU A 447 32.34 -18.25 1.63
C LEU A 447 32.08 -18.17 3.14
N LEU A 448 31.00 -17.47 3.54
CA LEU A 448 30.57 -17.39 4.93
C LEU A 448 30.22 -18.77 5.51
N ALA A 449 29.52 -19.62 4.75
CA ALA A 449 29.14 -20.96 5.20
C ALA A 449 30.37 -21.87 5.40
N SER A 450 31.31 -21.84 4.46
CA SER A 450 32.58 -22.55 4.56
C SER A 450 33.41 -22.09 5.76
N SER A 451 33.49 -20.77 6.03
CA SER A 451 34.17 -20.23 7.22
C SER A 451 33.51 -20.66 8.55
N ALA A 452 32.22 -21.02 8.53
CA ALA A 452 31.45 -21.48 9.67
C ALA A 452 31.40 -23.02 9.81
N GLY A 453 32.07 -23.77 8.92
CA GLY A 453 32.01 -25.24 8.89
C GLY A 453 30.65 -25.81 8.52
N VAL A 454 29.81 -25.04 7.81
CA VAL A 454 28.43 -25.41 7.48
C VAL A 454 28.36 -26.06 6.10
N ALA A 455 27.82 -27.27 6.03
CA ALA A 455 27.55 -27.96 4.76
C ALA A 455 26.54 -27.14 3.92
N TYR A 456 26.99 -26.66 2.75
CA TYR A 456 26.28 -25.64 1.98
C TYR A 456 26.09 -26.02 0.51
N GLU A 457 24.91 -25.69 -0.03
CA GLU A 457 24.59 -25.73 -1.45
C GLU A 457 23.77 -24.48 -1.81
N SER A 458 23.81 -24.03 -3.08
CA SER A 458 23.08 -22.83 -3.51
C SER A 458 22.31 -23.04 -4.82
N VAL A 459 21.19 -22.30 -4.96
CA VAL A 459 20.36 -22.30 -6.16
C VAL A 459 19.93 -20.88 -6.49
N ALA A 460 20.43 -20.33 -7.60
CA ALA A 460 19.83 -19.16 -8.24
C ALA A 460 18.78 -19.65 -9.26
N THR A 461 17.52 -19.27 -9.07
CA THR A 461 16.40 -19.67 -9.93
C THR A 461 15.60 -18.44 -10.39
N GLN A 462 14.87 -18.57 -11.49
CA GLN A 462 13.89 -17.59 -11.95
C GLN A 462 12.48 -18.14 -11.70
N GLY A 463 11.56 -17.28 -11.26
CA GLY A 463 10.15 -17.67 -11.16
C GLY A 463 9.20 -16.49 -11.13
N ASN A 464 8.00 -16.68 -11.69
CA ASN A 464 6.95 -15.65 -11.72
C ASN A 464 6.46 -15.29 -10.31
N GLN A 465 6.62 -16.19 -9.33
CA GLN A 465 6.21 -15.98 -7.94
C GLN A 465 7.28 -16.47 -6.96
N VAL A 466 8.06 -15.53 -6.41
CA VAL A 466 9.19 -15.78 -5.49
C VAL A 466 8.86 -16.78 -4.36
N TYR A 467 7.68 -16.68 -3.74
CA TYR A 467 7.31 -17.57 -2.64
C TYR A 467 7.09 -19.02 -3.07
N GLN A 468 6.67 -19.27 -4.31
CA GLN A 468 6.44 -20.62 -4.83
C GLN A 468 7.78 -21.34 -5.04
N GLU A 469 8.78 -20.64 -5.59
CA GLU A 469 10.14 -21.15 -5.73
C GLU A 469 10.77 -21.45 -4.36
N ILE A 470 10.64 -20.54 -3.37
CA ILE A 470 11.15 -20.77 -2.01
C ILE A 470 10.50 -22.02 -1.38
N VAL A 471 9.16 -22.12 -1.40
CA VAL A 471 8.46 -23.29 -0.83
C VAL A 471 8.77 -24.57 -1.61
N GLY A 472 8.85 -24.51 -2.93
CA GLY A 472 9.21 -25.65 -3.78
C GLY A 472 10.63 -26.15 -3.53
N GLN A 473 11.61 -25.26 -3.30
CA GLN A 473 12.97 -25.68 -2.91
C GLN A 473 13.01 -26.26 -1.50
N ALA A 474 12.22 -25.73 -0.56
CA ALA A 474 12.08 -26.31 0.79
C ALA A 474 11.52 -27.74 0.74
N GLU A 475 10.49 -27.97 -0.08
CA GLU A 475 9.91 -29.30 -0.30
C GLU A 475 10.92 -30.25 -0.99
N LYS A 476 11.61 -29.81 -2.06
CA LYS A 476 12.62 -30.60 -2.78
C LYS A 476 13.78 -31.07 -1.88
N MET A 477 14.30 -30.18 -1.02
CA MET A 477 15.42 -30.53 -0.14
C MET A 477 15.00 -31.21 1.18
N GLN A 478 13.68 -31.29 1.42
CA GLN A 478 13.06 -31.64 2.70
C GLN A 478 13.57 -30.79 3.87
N ALA A 479 13.46 -29.46 3.75
CA ALA A 479 13.85 -28.53 4.80
C ALA A 479 12.97 -28.66 6.05
N ASP A 480 13.59 -28.73 7.22
CA ASP A 480 12.90 -28.66 8.53
C ASP A 480 12.57 -27.21 8.92
N LEU A 481 13.30 -26.25 8.34
CA LEU A 481 13.20 -24.82 8.61
C LEU A 481 13.48 -24.01 7.35
N ILE A 482 12.62 -23.04 7.03
CA ILE A 482 12.93 -21.95 6.10
C ILE A 482 13.41 -20.75 6.93
N ILE A 483 14.55 -20.17 6.59
CA ILE A 483 15.11 -18.98 7.23
C ILE A 483 15.14 -17.86 6.20
N MET A 484 14.52 -16.72 6.52
CA MET A 484 14.42 -15.61 5.56
C MET A 484 14.38 -14.24 6.24
N GLY A 485 14.77 -13.22 5.48
CA GLY A 485 14.65 -11.83 5.91
C GLY A 485 13.19 -11.43 6.15
N ARG A 486 12.97 -10.45 7.04
CA ARG A 486 11.65 -9.81 7.17
C ARG A 486 11.17 -9.15 5.87
N ARG A 487 12.08 -8.81 4.96
CA ARG A 487 11.84 -8.16 3.65
C ARG A 487 12.85 -8.67 2.62
N GLY A 488 12.63 -8.24 1.37
CA GLY A 488 13.61 -8.35 0.29
C GLY A 488 13.97 -6.99 -0.34
N ARG A 489 14.63 -7.02 -1.50
CA ARG A 489 15.15 -5.90 -2.31
C ARG A 489 14.13 -4.80 -2.65
N HIS A 490 12.83 -5.08 -2.55
CA HIS A 490 11.76 -4.18 -2.99
C HIS A 490 10.74 -3.91 -1.87
N GLY A 491 10.61 -2.66 -1.43
CA GLY A 491 9.53 -2.22 -0.53
C GLY A 491 9.88 -0.99 0.31
N LEU A 492 8.88 -0.15 0.62
CA LEU A 492 9.07 1.14 1.30
C LEU A 492 8.42 1.25 2.69
N ALA A 493 7.75 0.20 3.16
CA ALA A 493 7.34 0.10 4.56
C ALA A 493 8.54 -0.37 5.42
N ARG A 494 9.39 0.56 5.88
CA ARG A 494 10.56 0.25 6.74
C ARG A 494 10.22 -0.44 8.07
N LEU A 495 8.94 -0.61 8.41
CA LEU A 495 8.45 -1.32 9.60
C LEU A 495 7.60 -2.59 9.31
N MET A 496 7.10 -2.84 8.09
CA MET A 496 6.22 -4.00 7.83
C MET A 496 6.95 -5.24 7.27
N VAL A 497 6.29 -6.40 7.28
CA VAL A 497 6.70 -7.69 6.69
C VAL A 497 6.53 -7.69 5.17
N GLY A 498 7.47 -8.32 4.45
CA GLY A 498 7.42 -8.44 3.00
C GLY A 498 6.29 -9.38 2.51
N PRO A 499 5.63 -9.10 1.37
CA PRO A 499 4.58 -9.96 0.81
C PRO A 499 5.04 -11.41 0.56
N SER A 500 6.31 -11.61 0.16
CA SER A 500 6.90 -12.94 0.01
C SER A 500 6.99 -13.68 1.35
N THR A 501 7.39 -13.00 2.43
CA THR A 501 7.50 -13.57 3.78
C THR A 501 6.14 -14.07 4.27
N VAL A 502 5.07 -13.26 4.17
CA VAL A 502 3.71 -13.69 4.55
C VAL A 502 3.26 -14.91 3.74
N ARG A 503 3.52 -14.92 2.42
CA ARG A 503 3.12 -16.04 1.54
C ARG A 503 3.93 -17.32 1.80
N VAL A 504 5.23 -17.23 2.07
CA VAL A 504 6.07 -18.37 2.49
C VAL A 504 5.54 -18.93 3.80
N ILE A 505 5.28 -18.08 4.82
CA ILE A 505 4.70 -18.54 6.09
C ILE A 505 3.32 -19.17 5.88
N GLY A 506 2.49 -18.67 4.96
CA GLY A 506 1.19 -19.28 4.64
C GLY A 506 1.32 -20.70 4.08
N HIS A 507 2.20 -20.89 3.08
CA HIS A 507 2.26 -22.11 2.25
C HIS A 507 3.29 -23.16 2.68
N ALA A 508 4.34 -22.78 3.43
CA ALA A 508 5.36 -23.72 3.87
C ALA A 508 4.77 -24.87 4.72
N ARG A 509 5.30 -26.09 4.55
CA ARG A 509 4.94 -27.25 5.41
C ARG A 509 5.81 -27.39 6.65
N CYS A 510 7.00 -26.77 6.61
CA CYS A 510 7.95 -26.71 7.71
C CYS A 510 7.94 -25.34 8.40
N ASN A 511 8.70 -25.23 9.51
CA ASN A 511 8.77 -24.01 10.30
C ASN A 511 9.41 -22.87 9.50
N VAL A 512 9.11 -21.62 9.87
CA VAL A 512 9.67 -20.43 9.20
C VAL A 512 10.26 -19.47 10.24
N LEU A 513 11.58 -19.25 10.17
CA LEU A 513 12.30 -18.27 10.97
C LEU A 513 12.43 -16.96 10.16
N VAL A 514 11.74 -15.92 10.61
CA VAL A 514 11.85 -14.57 10.07
C VAL A 514 12.87 -13.80 10.89
N VAL A 515 13.92 -13.30 10.22
CA VAL A 515 15.02 -12.59 10.86
C VAL A 515 15.05 -11.12 10.39
N PRO A 516 14.76 -10.15 11.26
CA PRO A 516 15.08 -8.74 10.99
C PRO A 516 16.59 -8.52 10.81
N ARG A 517 16.98 -7.56 9.96
CA ARG A 517 18.40 -7.22 9.65
C ARG A 517 19.36 -7.25 10.85
N LEU A 518 18.96 -6.59 11.94
CA LEU A 518 19.76 -6.41 13.16
C LEU A 518 19.46 -7.43 14.27
N ALA A 519 18.52 -8.36 14.06
CA ALA A 519 18.22 -9.40 15.05
C ALA A 519 19.37 -10.40 15.14
N ASN A 520 19.75 -10.78 16.36
CA ASN A 520 20.95 -11.55 16.64
C ASN A 520 20.60 -12.61 17.69
N ILE A 521 20.50 -13.89 17.31
CA ILE A 521 20.08 -14.97 18.21
C ILE A 521 21.33 -15.44 18.96
N THR A 522 21.46 -14.91 20.18
CA THR A 522 22.57 -15.19 21.09
C THR A 522 22.25 -16.26 22.12
N GLY A 523 20.97 -16.55 22.36
CA GLY A 523 20.53 -17.39 23.46
C GLY A 523 20.40 -16.61 24.76
N ARG A 524 20.02 -15.33 24.69
CA ARG A 524 19.85 -14.50 25.90
C ARG A 524 18.58 -14.88 26.65
N HIS A 525 17.45 -14.89 25.93
CA HIS A 525 16.14 -15.20 26.47
C HIS A 525 15.15 -15.46 25.33
N PHE A 526 14.34 -16.52 25.40
CA PHE A 526 13.31 -16.80 24.39
C PHE A 526 11.90 -16.55 24.94
N VAL A 527 10.98 -16.05 24.11
CA VAL A 527 9.56 -15.91 24.46
C VAL A 527 8.73 -16.88 23.64
N VAL A 528 7.86 -17.65 24.31
CA VAL A 528 6.92 -18.58 23.66
C VAL A 528 5.50 -18.08 23.86
N ALA A 529 4.82 -17.75 22.78
CA ALA A 529 3.42 -17.34 22.82
C ALA A 529 2.50 -18.52 22.48
N SER A 530 1.54 -18.83 23.36
CA SER A 530 0.57 -19.90 23.15
C SER A 530 -0.86 -19.50 23.52
N ASP A 531 -1.80 -19.82 22.63
CA ASP A 531 -3.24 -19.81 22.89
C ASP A 531 -3.78 -21.20 23.28
N GLY A 532 -2.90 -22.17 23.52
CA GLY A 532 -3.26 -23.56 23.82
C GLY A 532 -3.83 -24.34 22.64
N SER A 533 -3.70 -23.82 21.41
CA SER A 533 -3.93 -24.61 20.19
C SER A 533 -2.75 -25.56 19.92
N ARG A 534 -2.96 -26.57 19.06
CA ARG A 534 -1.89 -27.49 18.62
C ARG A 534 -0.62 -26.78 18.10
N PHE A 535 -0.79 -25.62 17.46
CA PHE A 535 0.33 -24.85 16.92
C PHE A 535 1.10 -24.11 18.03
N GLY A 536 0.40 -23.67 19.09
CA GLY A 536 1.03 -23.13 20.30
C GLY A 536 1.74 -24.21 21.13
N ASP A 537 1.23 -25.44 21.12
CA ASP A 537 1.89 -26.57 21.78
C ASP A 537 3.12 -27.06 20.98
N ASN A 538 3.03 -27.14 19.64
CA ASN A 538 4.19 -27.36 18.78
C ASN A 538 5.25 -26.26 18.95
N ALA A 539 4.84 -25.00 19.14
CA ALA A 539 5.74 -23.90 19.44
C ALA A 539 6.50 -24.11 20.77
N ALA A 540 5.84 -24.63 21.80
CA ALA A 540 6.49 -24.98 23.07
C ALA A 540 7.45 -26.17 22.95
N HIS A 541 7.09 -27.24 22.21
CA HIS A 541 8.02 -28.34 21.92
C HIS A 541 9.27 -27.87 21.15
N THR A 542 9.06 -26.99 20.16
CA THR A 542 10.15 -26.39 19.38
C THR A 542 11.04 -25.50 20.25
N ALA A 543 10.44 -24.73 21.16
CA ALA A 543 11.15 -23.91 22.12
C ALA A 543 11.97 -24.73 23.11
N ALA A 544 11.48 -25.88 23.58
CA ALA A 544 12.25 -26.76 24.46
C ALA A 544 13.57 -27.21 23.82
N ARG A 545 13.53 -27.58 22.53
CA ARG A 545 14.71 -27.99 21.76
C ARG A 545 15.71 -26.84 21.58
N LEU A 546 15.22 -25.66 21.19
CA LEU A 546 16.07 -24.49 21.01
C LEU A 546 16.64 -23.98 22.34
N ALA A 547 15.86 -24.02 23.42
CA ALA A 547 16.31 -23.63 24.75
C ALA A 547 17.49 -24.48 25.23
N LYS A 548 17.44 -25.79 24.98
CA LYS A 548 18.57 -26.72 25.22
C LYS A 548 19.79 -26.40 24.36
N LEU A 549 19.60 -26.17 23.06
CA LEU A 549 20.68 -25.87 22.10
C LEU A 549 21.44 -24.57 22.42
N TYR A 550 20.79 -23.63 23.11
CA TYR A 550 21.34 -22.33 23.48
C TYR A 550 21.58 -22.13 25.00
N ASP A 551 21.29 -23.13 25.86
CA ASP A 551 21.16 -23.01 27.35
C ASP A 551 20.47 -21.71 27.80
N THR A 552 19.35 -21.38 27.15
CA THR A 552 18.66 -20.10 27.36
C THR A 552 17.39 -20.26 28.21
N PRO A 553 17.09 -19.29 29.09
CA PRO A 553 15.79 -19.22 29.75
C PRO A 553 14.65 -18.92 28.76
N VAL A 554 13.43 -19.32 29.16
CA VAL A 554 12.20 -19.16 28.38
C VAL A 554 11.11 -18.48 29.21
N THR A 555 10.40 -17.52 28.63
CA THR A 555 9.12 -17.01 29.18
C THR A 555 7.95 -17.55 28.35
N VAL A 556 7.01 -18.23 28.99
CA VAL A 556 5.72 -18.62 28.39
C VAL A 556 4.70 -17.51 28.56
N VAL A 557 4.02 -17.12 27.48
CA VAL A 557 3.02 -16.06 27.44
C VAL A 557 1.70 -16.59 26.89
N SER A 558 0.60 -16.35 27.61
CA SER A 558 -0.76 -16.49 27.06
C SER A 558 -1.55 -15.22 27.36
N VAL A 559 -2.04 -14.52 26.33
CA VAL A 559 -2.60 -13.17 26.48
C VAL A 559 -4.12 -13.20 26.63
N THR A 560 -4.64 -12.57 27.68
CA THR A 560 -6.09 -12.34 27.87
C THR A 560 -6.47 -10.95 27.39
N ARG A 561 -7.72 -10.80 26.90
CA ARG A 561 -8.29 -9.48 26.56
C ARG A 561 -9.26 -9.02 27.65
N PRO A 562 -9.54 -7.71 27.79
CA PRO A 562 -10.55 -7.21 28.72
C PRO A 562 -11.93 -7.88 28.52
N GLU A 563 -12.29 -8.08 27.25
CA GLU A 563 -13.50 -8.74 26.74
C GLU A 563 -13.56 -10.28 26.95
N HIS A 564 -12.52 -10.93 27.49
CA HIS A 564 -12.55 -12.36 27.80
C HIS A 564 -13.27 -12.65 29.13
N SER A 565 -14.11 -13.68 29.15
CA SER A 565 -14.76 -14.21 30.36
C SER A 565 -13.75 -14.75 31.38
N GLU A 566 -14.17 -14.87 32.65
CA GLU A 566 -13.37 -15.47 33.72
C GLU A 566 -12.91 -16.91 33.40
N GLU A 567 -13.75 -17.68 32.71
CA GLU A 567 -13.37 -19.01 32.22
C GLU A 567 -12.21 -18.94 31.22
N ARG A 568 -12.25 -18.01 30.27
CA ARG A 568 -11.16 -17.78 29.29
C ARG A 568 -9.90 -17.22 29.95
N ARG A 569 -10.02 -16.50 31.07
CA ARG A 569 -8.87 -16.08 31.90
C ARG A 569 -8.27 -17.25 32.66
N ARG A 570 -9.09 -18.16 33.20
CA ARG A 570 -8.64 -19.42 33.83
C ARG A 570 -7.97 -20.35 32.82
N GLU A 571 -8.53 -20.51 31.61
CA GLU A 571 -7.89 -21.25 30.51
C GLU A 571 -6.46 -20.73 30.25
N ALA A 572 -6.26 -19.41 30.15
CA ALA A 572 -4.94 -18.84 29.88
C ALA A 572 -3.90 -19.20 30.96
N HIS A 573 -4.29 -19.19 32.24
CA HIS A 573 -3.45 -19.64 33.34
C HIS A 573 -3.18 -21.16 33.28
N GLN A 574 -4.16 -21.97 32.92
CA GLN A 574 -3.99 -23.42 32.73
C GLN A 574 -3.01 -23.74 31.59
N ILE A 575 -3.08 -23.02 30.46
CA ILE A 575 -2.15 -23.16 29.33
C ILE A 575 -0.73 -22.85 29.78
N VAL A 576 -0.52 -21.71 30.44
CA VAL A 576 0.80 -21.33 30.96
C VAL A 576 1.32 -22.39 31.93
N ASN A 577 0.53 -22.80 32.93
CA ASN A 577 0.93 -23.80 33.91
C ASN A 577 1.27 -25.16 33.28
N ARG A 578 0.49 -25.61 32.28
CA ARG A 578 0.77 -26.84 31.52
C ARG A 578 2.11 -26.77 30.79
N LEU A 579 2.37 -25.66 30.09
CA LEU A 579 3.62 -25.46 29.34
C LEU A 579 4.83 -25.24 30.25
N LEU A 580 4.64 -24.62 31.42
CA LEU A 580 5.68 -24.53 32.47
C LEU A 580 6.09 -25.92 32.96
N SER A 581 5.13 -26.78 33.28
CA SER A 581 5.41 -28.15 33.73
C SER A 581 6.16 -28.94 32.66
N PHE A 582 5.72 -28.85 31.40
CA PHE A 582 6.39 -29.49 30.26
C PHE A 582 7.85 -28.98 30.09
N LEU A 583 8.06 -27.66 30.04
CA LEU A 583 9.40 -27.10 29.85
C LEU A 583 10.33 -27.39 31.04
N LYS A 584 9.81 -27.45 32.27
CA LYS A 584 10.58 -27.89 33.45
C LYS A 584 10.97 -29.37 33.40
N GLN A 585 10.06 -30.25 32.95
CA GLN A 585 10.36 -31.68 32.75
C GLN A 585 11.43 -31.89 31.66
N GLU A 586 11.43 -31.05 30.63
CA GLU A 586 12.51 -30.99 29.65
C GLU A 586 13.83 -30.43 30.21
N GLY A 587 13.86 -29.86 31.42
CA GLY A 587 15.05 -29.28 32.04
C GLY A 587 15.34 -27.83 31.66
N VAL A 588 14.36 -27.11 31.10
CA VAL A 588 14.50 -25.71 30.68
C VAL A 588 14.19 -24.76 31.84
N LYS A 589 15.05 -23.75 32.04
CA LYS A 589 14.81 -22.62 32.96
C LYS A 589 13.62 -21.81 32.42
N VAL A 590 12.46 -21.87 33.09
CA VAL A 590 11.21 -21.32 32.55
C VAL A 590 10.36 -20.57 33.59
N GLU A 591 9.84 -19.42 33.17
CA GLU A 591 8.83 -18.62 33.87
C GLU A 591 7.61 -18.38 32.96
N GLY A 592 6.48 -17.95 33.54
CA GLY A 592 5.22 -17.84 32.79
C GLY A 592 4.37 -16.67 33.25
N MET A 593 3.63 -16.07 32.31
CA MET A 593 2.80 -14.90 32.56
C MET A 593 1.52 -14.88 31.72
N VAL A 594 0.48 -14.27 32.29
CA VAL A 594 -0.82 -14.05 31.63
C VAL A 594 -1.08 -12.54 31.51
N PRO A 595 -0.40 -11.83 30.58
CA PRO A 595 -0.61 -10.41 30.38
C PRO A 595 -2.02 -10.13 29.85
N HIS A 596 -2.55 -8.95 30.21
CA HIS A 596 -3.87 -8.49 29.83
C HIS A 596 -3.76 -7.35 28.81
N GLY A 597 -4.28 -7.53 27.60
CA GLY A 597 -4.15 -6.55 26.50
C GLY A 597 -4.40 -7.16 25.11
N ARG A 598 -3.90 -6.51 24.06
CA ARG A 598 -3.87 -7.11 22.71
C ARG A 598 -2.76 -8.17 22.63
N PRO A 599 -3.00 -9.36 22.07
CA PRO A 599 -2.01 -10.44 22.01
C PRO A 599 -0.67 -10.03 21.40
N ASP A 600 -0.73 -9.37 20.24
CA ASP A 600 0.39 -8.82 19.49
C ASP A 600 1.23 -7.84 20.32
N GLU A 601 0.61 -6.77 20.83
CA GLU A 601 1.26 -5.76 21.67
C GLU A 601 1.90 -6.37 22.93
N MET A 602 1.20 -7.27 23.62
CA MET A 602 1.70 -7.87 24.86
C MET A 602 2.84 -8.87 24.61
N ILE A 603 2.83 -9.65 23.53
CA ILE A 603 3.94 -10.53 23.17
C ILE A 603 5.20 -9.72 22.86
N VAL A 604 5.09 -8.64 22.07
CA VAL A 604 6.21 -7.76 21.75
C VAL A 604 6.70 -7.02 23.00
N LYS A 605 5.79 -6.56 23.87
CA LYS A 605 6.14 -5.94 25.16
C LYS A 605 6.91 -6.90 26.06
N THR A 606 6.44 -8.13 26.27
CA THR A 606 7.17 -9.14 27.06
C THR A 606 8.55 -9.45 26.45
N ALA A 607 8.66 -9.55 25.13
CA ALA A 607 9.95 -9.76 24.47
C ALA A 607 10.94 -8.63 24.75
N ASN A 608 10.48 -7.36 24.71
CA ASN A 608 11.31 -6.22 25.07
C ASN A 608 11.69 -6.21 26.57
N GLU A 609 10.73 -6.46 27.47
CA GLU A 609 10.95 -6.48 28.93
C GLU A 609 11.92 -7.59 29.36
N LYS A 610 11.87 -8.76 28.71
CA LYS A 610 12.78 -9.89 28.96
C LYS A 610 14.06 -9.84 28.12
N ASN A 611 14.29 -8.78 27.35
CA ASN A 611 15.41 -8.63 26.42
C ASN A 611 15.58 -9.84 25.48
N ALA A 612 14.46 -10.43 25.05
CA ALA A 612 14.45 -11.65 24.28
C ALA A 612 15.03 -11.46 22.87
N ASP A 613 15.78 -12.45 22.37
CA ASP A 613 16.35 -12.43 21.02
C ASP A 613 15.55 -13.28 20.01
N LEU A 614 14.68 -14.18 20.50
CA LEU A 614 13.75 -14.98 19.69
C LEU A 614 12.34 -15.03 20.30
N ILE A 615 11.33 -14.78 19.46
CA ILE A 615 9.91 -15.05 19.76
C ILE A 615 9.48 -16.30 18.99
N ILE A 616 8.84 -17.25 19.66
CA ILE A 616 8.38 -18.52 19.09
C ILE A 616 6.86 -18.58 19.24
N LEU A 617 6.15 -18.80 18.13
CA LEU A 617 4.70 -18.76 18.09
C LEU A 617 4.10 -19.71 17.04
N GLY A 618 2.85 -20.12 17.28
CA GLY A 618 2.10 -20.92 16.32
C GLY A 618 1.73 -20.14 15.04
N SER A 619 1.74 -20.81 13.90
CA SER A 619 1.28 -20.24 12.62
C SER A 619 -0.21 -19.87 12.61
N ARG A 620 -1.02 -20.48 13.48
CA ARG A 620 -2.47 -20.27 13.62
C ARG A 620 -2.89 -20.45 15.08
N GLY A 621 -4.04 -19.89 15.44
CA GLY A 621 -4.69 -20.13 16.74
C GLY A 621 -5.93 -21.03 16.65
N ARG A 622 -6.71 -21.10 17.74
CA ARG A 622 -7.88 -22.00 17.88
C ARG A 622 -9.00 -21.84 16.85
N THR A 623 -9.15 -20.69 16.19
CA THR A 623 -10.32 -20.33 15.35
C THR A 623 -10.10 -20.53 13.84
N GLY A 624 -9.18 -21.40 13.43
CA GLY A 624 -8.66 -21.43 12.05
C GLY A 624 -9.65 -21.87 10.95
N LEU A 625 -9.68 -21.11 9.86
CA LEU A 625 -10.18 -21.53 8.53
C LEU A 625 -9.04 -22.13 7.68
N GLU A 626 -9.37 -22.76 6.56
CA GLU A 626 -8.49 -23.75 5.91
C GLU A 626 -7.15 -23.23 5.33
N ARG A 627 -6.12 -24.06 5.58
CA ARG A 627 -4.85 -24.30 4.88
C ARG A 627 -3.90 -23.15 4.46
N VAL A 628 -4.31 -21.91 4.20
CA VAL A 628 -3.44 -20.93 3.49
C VAL A 628 -3.05 -19.68 4.30
N LEU A 629 -3.85 -19.25 5.28
CA LEU A 629 -3.63 -17.97 5.96
C LEU A 629 -2.77 -18.09 7.25
N LEU A 630 -1.93 -17.07 7.47
CA LEU A 630 -1.20 -16.78 8.70
C LEU A 630 -2.18 -16.17 9.74
N GLY A 631 -2.01 -16.47 11.03
CA GLY A 631 -2.78 -15.83 12.09
C GLY A 631 -2.47 -14.34 12.25
N ASN A 632 -3.51 -13.51 12.40
CA ASN A 632 -3.38 -12.05 12.57
C ASN A 632 -2.41 -11.62 13.69
N THR A 633 -2.36 -12.37 14.80
CA THR A 633 -1.40 -12.12 15.89
C THR A 633 0.03 -12.36 15.42
N SER A 634 0.27 -13.50 14.75
CA SER A 634 1.56 -13.91 14.24
C SER A 634 2.10 -12.89 13.22
N GLU A 635 1.25 -12.41 12.31
CA GLU A 635 1.60 -11.37 11.33
C GLU A 635 2.05 -10.07 12.02
N ARG A 636 1.24 -9.55 12.96
CA ARG A 636 1.53 -8.31 13.70
C ARG A 636 2.77 -8.39 14.58
N VAL A 637 3.03 -9.53 15.22
CA VAL A 637 4.25 -9.72 16.02
C VAL A 637 5.50 -9.62 15.14
N ILE A 638 5.48 -10.15 13.91
CA ILE A 638 6.62 -10.08 12.97
C ILE A 638 6.78 -8.65 12.39
N ASP A 639 5.67 -7.93 12.16
CA ASP A 639 5.70 -6.49 11.82
C ASP A 639 6.37 -5.67 12.94
N GLU A 640 5.87 -5.78 14.17
CA GLU A 640 6.19 -4.83 15.25
C GLU A 640 7.52 -5.13 15.98
N THR A 641 7.96 -6.39 16.03
CA THR A 641 9.16 -6.77 16.78
C THR A 641 10.48 -6.36 16.12
N ARG A 642 11.54 -6.28 16.94
CA ARG A 642 12.94 -6.15 16.51
C ARG A 642 13.72 -7.48 16.56
N CYS A 643 13.16 -8.49 17.22
CA CYS A 643 13.79 -9.78 17.48
C CYS A 643 13.51 -10.78 16.35
N ALA A 644 14.18 -11.92 16.32
CA ALA A 644 13.81 -12.98 15.37
C ALA A 644 12.44 -13.58 15.76
N VAL A 645 11.68 -14.09 14.77
CA VAL A 645 10.39 -14.76 15.01
C VAL A 645 10.37 -16.12 14.33
N LEU A 646 10.20 -17.18 15.11
CA LEU A 646 10.01 -18.53 14.64
C LEU A 646 8.51 -18.86 14.62
N VAL A 647 7.98 -19.03 13.41
CA VAL A 647 6.59 -19.43 13.18
C VAL A 647 6.51 -20.95 12.99
N VAL A 648 5.80 -21.62 13.89
CA VAL A 648 5.75 -23.09 13.98
C VAL A 648 4.47 -23.67 13.36
N LYS A 649 4.61 -24.84 12.72
CA LYS A 649 3.56 -25.52 11.93
C LYS A 649 2.77 -26.58 12.69
#